data_AF-A0A3D4P7Y1-F1
#
_entry.id   AF-A0A3D4P7Y1-F1
#
_cell.length_a   1.000
_cell.length_b   1.000
_cell.length_c   1.000
_cell.angle_alpha   90.00
_cell.angle_beta   90.00
_cell.angle_gamma   90.00
#
_symmetry.space_group_name_H-M   'P 1'
#
loop_
_entity.id
_entity.type
_entity.pdbx_description
1 polymer ?
#
loop_
_entity_poly.entity_id
_entity_poly.type
_entity_poly.pdbx_seq_one_letter_code
_entity_poly.pdbx_strand_id
1 'polypeptide(L)'
;VYFIEVNPRIQVEHTVTEEVTGFDIVKAQILVSSGHKLTDPEIGLDPENPPKPNGFAIQCRITTEDPMNSFMPDYGRVSHYRSASGMGIRLDAGSAFSGAVVNPFYDSLLVKVTAHGRTFPETARRMLRCLQEFRIRGVKTNIPFLTKVVTNEVFLKGECTTRFIDNTPDLFNLPLRKNRATKLLSYIGETIVNGNPIVKDRPVAKRRSEAPVPKYNLTMPRPAGTRDKFLELGATGFSKWITSQQQLMFTDTTFRDAHQSLHATRFRTYDLLNIAEAYSYLCPNLFSLEMWGGATFDTSMRFLHECPWQRLADIREKVPNILTQMLLRASNAVGYTNYPDNVVTAFVKEAAQTGMDVFRVFDALNWVPNMKLAMDAVIESGMICEASICYTGDISDPKKTKYDLKYYVNLAKQLENMGAHILAIKDMAGLCKPDSATLLVKTLKQEIGIPIHFHTHDTAGIQAASIFNAAAEQLDIADAAMAPMSGGTSQPNLNTIVGALQFSDRKPDLNRDALDDIATYWRAVREYYAPFESAVLPSTSDLYRHEMPGGQYTNLFAQAQALGLSDRWSDVCDIYATVNELFGDIVKVTPTSKAVGDMALFMVANDLTAEDIMDTSRELAFPASVIDLIGGMMGQPPGGFPEKIRQIVLKDKPGLTDRPGASLPPANMENAKAEVKKLLGREPENREVLSYLLYPKVYADFAKHQETYSDVSTLPTPVFFYGQDAGEEFAVEIE
;
A
#
# COMPACT_ATOMS: atom_id res chain seq x y z
N VAL A 1 -20.61 -35.11 -51.72
CA VAL A 1 -19.25 -34.68 -52.09
C VAL A 1 -19.35 -34.00 -53.45
N TYR A 2 -18.80 -32.79 -53.59
CA TYR A 2 -18.75 -32.04 -54.84
C TYR A 2 -17.28 -31.70 -55.13
N PHE A 3 -16.81 -31.96 -56.35
CA PHE A 3 -15.46 -31.57 -56.76
C PHE A 3 -15.37 -30.05 -56.90
N ILE A 4 -14.25 -29.46 -56.44
CA ILE A 4 -14.02 -28.01 -56.49
C ILE A 4 -12.72 -27.62 -57.19
N GLU A 5 -11.63 -28.35 -56.97
CA GLU A 5 -10.28 -27.95 -57.40
C GLU A 5 -9.32 -29.15 -57.41
N VAL A 6 -8.24 -29.05 -58.20
CA VAL A 6 -7.01 -29.84 -58.05
C VAL A 6 -5.86 -28.88 -57.69
N ASN A 7 -5.07 -29.25 -56.68
CA ASN A 7 -3.82 -28.57 -56.35
C ASN A 7 -2.64 -29.38 -56.92
N PRO A 8 -2.07 -29.01 -58.09
CA PRO A 8 -1.03 -29.80 -58.76
C PRO A 8 0.36 -29.58 -58.15
N ARG A 9 0.44 -29.57 -56.82
CA ARG A 9 1.65 -29.33 -56.02
C ARG A 9 1.47 -29.91 -54.61
N ILE A 10 2.56 -30.02 -53.86
CA ILE A 10 2.48 -30.29 -52.42
C ILE A 10 1.69 -29.18 -51.72
N GLN A 11 0.92 -29.55 -50.69
CA GLN A 11 0.18 -28.61 -49.85
C GLN A 11 0.82 -28.49 -48.47
N VAL A 12 0.52 -27.38 -47.78
CA VAL A 12 1.13 -27.07 -46.48
C VAL A 12 0.76 -28.10 -45.42
N GLU A 13 -0.41 -28.71 -45.55
CA GLU A 13 -1.05 -29.71 -44.71
C GLU A 13 -0.69 -31.17 -45.04
N HIS A 14 0.26 -31.43 -45.96
CA HIS A 14 0.69 -32.81 -46.23
C HIS A 14 1.15 -33.56 -44.97
N THR A 15 1.68 -32.84 -43.99
CA THR A 15 2.19 -33.37 -42.72
C THR A 15 1.16 -34.21 -41.96
N VAL A 16 -0.14 -33.87 -41.98
CA VAL A 16 -1.15 -34.69 -41.29
C VAL A 16 -1.32 -36.05 -41.96
N THR A 17 -1.21 -36.10 -43.29
CA THR A 17 -1.28 -37.34 -44.06
C THR A 17 -0.06 -38.21 -43.77
N GLU A 18 1.14 -37.63 -43.74
CA GLU A 18 2.36 -38.36 -43.41
C GLU A 18 2.28 -38.97 -42.00
N GLU A 19 1.81 -38.21 -41.00
CA GLU A 19 1.70 -38.70 -39.62
C GLU A 19 0.71 -39.86 -39.45
N VAL A 20 -0.41 -39.87 -40.19
CA VAL A 20 -1.38 -40.97 -40.08
C VAL A 20 -1.07 -42.16 -40.99
N THR A 21 -0.33 -41.96 -42.09
CA THR A 21 -0.01 -43.05 -43.03
C THR A 21 1.37 -43.65 -42.81
N GLY A 22 2.27 -42.91 -42.16
CA GLY A 22 3.70 -43.23 -42.08
C GLY A 22 4.43 -43.05 -43.41
N PHE A 23 3.80 -42.43 -44.41
CA PHE A 23 4.32 -42.32 -45.77
C PHE A 23 4.92 -40.92 -46.01
N ASP A 24 6.19 -40.86 -46.45
CA ASP A 24 6.88 -39.60 -46.74
C ASP A 24 6.55 -39.14 -48.18
N ILE A 25 5.70 -38.12 -48.27
CA ILE A 25 5.16 -37.63 -49.53
C ILE A 25 6.23 -36.86 -50.30
N VAL A 26 7.07 -36.09 -49.61
CA VAL A 26 8.12 -35.27 -50.26
C VAL A 26 9.20 -36.17 -50.86
N LYS A 27 9.64 -37.19 -50.12
CA LYS A 27 10.55 -38.23 -50.64
C LYS A 27 9.96 -38.89 -51.88
N ALA A 28 8.68 -39.28 -51.83
CA ALA A 28 8.02 -39.90 -52.97
C ALA A 28 7.96 -38.96 -54.20
N GLN A 29 7.68 -37.66 -54.02
CA GLN A 29 7.71 -36.69 -55.12
C GLN A 29 9.09 -36.63 -55.80
N ILE A 30 10.18 -36.63 -55.03
CA ILE A 30 11.54 -36.61 -55.55
C ILE A 30 11.86 -37.90 -56.33
N LEU A 31 11.52 -39.06 -55.77
CA LEU A 31 11.79 -40.35 -56.41
C LEU A 31 10.96 -40.54 -57.69
N VAL A 32 9.68 -40.15 -57.68
CA VAL A 32 8.84 -40.17 -58.90
C VAL A 32 9.42 -39.23 -59.96
N SER A 33 9.88 -38.04 -59.58
CA SER A 33 10.53 -37.11 -60.51
C SER A 33 11.84 -37.66 -61.09
N SER A 34 12.48 -38.61 -60.39
CA SER A 34 13.69 -39.33 -60.83
C SER A 34 13.37 -40.58 -61.67
N GLY A 35 12.10 -40.81 -62.03
CA GLY A 35 11.67 -41.92 -62.89
C GLY A 35 11.28 -43.20 -62.16
N HIS A 36 11.30 -43.22 -60.83
CA HIS A 36 10.83 -44.39 -60.07
C HIS A 36 9.31 -44.55 -60.20
N LYS A 37 8.85 -45.81 -60.25
CA LYS A 37 7.42 -46.14 -60.17
C LYS A 37 6.97 -46.07 -58.72
N LEU A 38 5.68 -45.80 -58.47
CA LEU A 38 5.14 -45.76 -57.10
C LEU A 38 5.38 -47.06 -56.31
N THR A 39 5.39 -48.20 -57.00
CA THR A 39 5.63 -49.53 -56.43
C THR A 39 7.12 -49.85 -56.20
N ASP A 40 8.02 -48.94 -56.56
CA ASP A 40 9.45 -49.11 -56.28
C ASP A 40 9.66 -49.29 -54.77
N PRO A 41 10.45 -50.28 -54.30
CA PRO A 41 10.67 -50.52 -52.87
C PRO A 41 11.15 -49.30 -52.07
N GLU A 42 11.83 -48.33 -52.70
CA GLU A 42 12.25 -47.09 -52.03
C GLU A 42 11.08 -46.12 -51.76
N ILE A 43 10.03 -46.18 -52.58
CA ILE A 43 8.77 -45.43 -52.40
C ILE A 43 7.80 -46.26 -51.56
N GLY A 44 7.53 -47.51 -51.97
CA GLY A 44 6.72 -48.47 -51.23
C GLY A 44 5.21 -48.24 -51.31
N LEU A 45 4.71 -47.59 -52.37
CA LEU A 45 3.29 -47.31 -52.55
C LEU A 45 2.66 -48.26 -53.57
N ASP A 46 1.98 -49.28 -53.09
CA ASP A 46 1.19 -50.20 -53.90
C ASP A 46 -0.25 -49.67 -54.09
N PRO A 47 -0.68 -49.33 -55.32
CA PRO A 47 -2.05 -48.89 -55.59
C PRO A 47 -3.12 -49.92 -55.21
N GLU A 48 -2.79 -51.22 -55.24
CA GLU A 48 -3.73 -52.30 -54.87
C GLU A 48 -3.85 -52.46 -53.34
N ASN A 49 -2.87 -51.96 -52.58
CA ASN A 49 -2.87 -52.00 -51.12
C ASN A 49 -2.38 -50.67 -50.52
N PRO A 50 -3.19 -49.59 -50.64
CA PRO A 50 -2.79 -48.28 -50.15
C PRO A 50 -2.63 -48.27 -48.63
N PRO A 51 -1.72 -47.43 -48.09
CA PRO A 51 -1.52 -47.30 -46.65
C PRO A 51 -2.82 -46.85 -45.97
N LYS A 52 -3.21 -47.58 -44.93
CA LYS A 52 -4.40 -47.25 -44.13
C LYS A 52 -4.04 -46.19 -43.10
N PRO A 53 -4.87 -45.15 -42.91
CA PRO A 53 -4.68 -44.19 -41.82
C PRO A 53 -4.66 -44.90 -40.46
N ASN A 54 -3.66 -44.59 -39.64
CA ASN A 54 -3.49 -45.05 -38.28
C ASN A 54 -3.60 -43.87 -37.31
N GLY A 55 -4.75 -43.78 -36.64
CA GLY A 55 -5.05 -42.69 -35.72
C GLY A 55 -5.48 -41.41 -36.42
N PHE A 56 -5.23 -40.28 -35.76
CA PHE A 56 -5.63 -38.94 -36.19
C PHE A 56 -4.43 -38.01 -36.11
N ALA A 57 -4.41 -37.00 -36.98
CA ALA A 57 -3.44 -35.92 -36.91
C ALA A 57 -4.13 -34.56 -37.07
N ILE A 58 -3.62 -33.55 -36.36
CA ILE A 58 -4.08 -32.15 -36.42
C ILE A 58 -2.86 -31.28 -36.66
N GLN A 59 -2.91 -30.41 -37.67
CA GLN A 59 -1.88 -29.39 -37.90
C GLN A 59 -2.39 -28.01 -37.48
N CYS A 60 -1.59 -27.29 -36.70
CA CYS A 60 -1.75 -25.87 -36.42
C CYS A 60 -0.55 -25.09 -36.97
N ARG A 61 -0.82 -23.96 -37.64
CA ARG A 61 0.23 -23.04 -38.11
C ARG A 61 0.34 -21.90 -37.10
N ILE A 62 1.44 -21.84 -36.37
CA ILE A 62 1.73 -20.73 -35.47
C ILE A 62 2.29 -19.58 -36.31
N THR A 63 1.59 -18.45 -36.30
CA THR A 63 1.92 -17.24 -37.06
C THR A 63 2.13 -16.04 -36.14
N THR A 64 2.61 -14.91 -36.66
CA THR A 64 2.66 -13.62 -35.94
C THR A 64 1.38 -12.81 -36.00
N GLU A 65 0.30 -13.34 -36.57
CA GLU A 65 -1.00 -12.66 -36.65
C GLU A 65 -1.56 -12.43 -35.25
N ASP A 66 -1.90 -11.19 -34.91
CA ASP A 66 -2.51 -10.84 -33.64
C ASP A 66 -4.04 -10.94 -33.72
N PRO A 67 -4.67 -11.95 -33.09
CA PRO A 67 -6.12 -12.11 -33.17
C PRO A 67 -6.90 -10.96 -32.53
N MET A 68 -6.27 -10.19 -31.63
CA MET A 68 -6.88 -9.01 -31.00
C MET A 68 -6.80 -7.77 -31.89
N ASN A 69 -6.03 -7.83 -32.98
CA ASN A 69 -5.81 -6.74 -33.92
C ASN A 69 -6.14 -7.17 -35.35
N SER A 70 -7.32 -7.79 -35.51
CA SER A 70 -7.84 -8.25 -36.80
C SER A 70 -6.89 -9.18 -37.57
N PHE A 71 -6.11 -9.99 -36.85
CA PHE A 71 -5.10 -10.91 -37.41
C PHE A 71 -4.04 -10.21 -38.25
N MET A 72 -3.79 -8.91 -38.04
CA MET A 72 -2.65 -8.24 -38.65
C MET A 72 -1.36 -8.91 -38.17
N PRO A 73 -0.44 -9.29 -39.08
CA PRO A 73 0.85 -9.84 -38.69
C PRO A 73 1.67 -8.84 -37.91
N ASP A 74 2.19 -9.28 -36.77
CA ASP A 74 3.20 -8.54 -36.01
C ASP A 74 4.61 -8.80 -36.56
N TYR A 75 5.49 -7.83 -36.40
CA TYR A 75 6.84 -7.84 -36.97
C TYR A 75 7.88 -7.43 -35.94
N GLY A 76 9.12 -7.84 -36.15
CA GLY A 76 10.23 -7.48 -35.29
C GLY A 76 11.02 -8.67 -34.79
N ARG A 77 11.80 -8.44 -33.74
CA ARG A 77 12.74 -9.44 -33.22
C ARG A 77 12.02 -10.39 -32.26
N VAL A 78 12.12 -11.69 -32.54
CA VAL A 78 11.76 -12.75 -31.59
C VAL A 78 12.83 -12.78 -30.50
N SER A 79 12.55 -12.22 -29.33
CA SER A 79 13.52 -12.14 -28.22
C SER A 79 13.75 -13.50 -27.57
N HIS A 80 12.72 -14.34 -27.50
CA HIS A 80 12.81 -15.70 -26.97
C HIS A 80 11.90 -16.65 -27.73
N TYR A 81 12.44 -17.78 -28.14
CA TYR A 81 11.70 -18.87 -28.78
C TYR A 81 12.05 -20.19 -28.11
N ARG A 82 11.05 -20.84 -27.50
CA ARG A 82 11.13 -22.25 -27.10
C ARG A 82 9.95 -23.00 -27.67
N SER A 83 10.25 -24.01 -28.47
CA SER A 83 9.28 -24.94 -29.02
C SER A 83 8.87 -26.00 -28.01
N ALA A 84 7.65 -26.51 -28.16
CA ALA A 84 7.13 -27.61 -27.38
C ALA A 84 7.19 -28.91 -28.20
N SER A 85 7.86 -29.93 -27.68
CA SER A 85 8.11 -31.21 -28.37
C SER A 85 7.64 -32.41 -27.52
N GLY A 86 8.00 -33.63 -27.89
CA GLY A 86 7.65 -34.86 -27.17
C GLY A 86 6.73 -35.78 -27.96
N MET A 87 6.27 -36.86 -27.34
CA MET A 87 5.53 -37.93 -28.01
C MET A 87 4.32 -37.40 -28.80
N GLY A 88 4.28 -37.76 -30.09
CA GLY A 88 3.20 -37.41 -31.02
C GLY A 88 3.15 -35.93 -31.41
N ILE A 89 4.25 -35.20 -31.30
CA ILE A 89 4.39 -33.82 -31.81
C ILE A 89 5.50 -33.77 -32.85
N ARG A 90 5.15 -33.36 -34.07
CA ARG A 90 6.06 -33.02 -35.16
C ARG A 90 6.09 -31.49 -35.33
N LEU A 91 7.28 -30.96 -35.60
CA LEU A 91 7.50 -29.53 -35.81
C LEU A 91 8.23 -29.30 -37.14
N ASP A 92 7.62 -28.49 -38.01
CA ASP A 92 8.21 -28.05 -39.27
C ASP A 92 8.38 -26.52 -39.16
N ALA A 93 9.58 -26.09 -38.76
CA ALA A 93 9.88 -24.68 -38.49
C ALA A 93 10.02 -23.86 -39.77
N GLY A 94 9.50 -22.62 -39.74
CA GLY A 94 9.86 -21.56 -40.67
C GLY A 94 11.04 -20.75 -40.14
N SER A 95 10.95 -19.43 -40.19
CA SER A 95 12.00 -18.50 -39.74
C SER A 95 11.91 -18.17 -38.24
N ALA A 96 11.76 -19.17 -37.37
CA ALA A 96 11.54 -18.96 -35.94
C ALA A 96 12.63 -19.58 -35.06
N PHE A 97 13.48 -18.72 -34.48
CA PHE A 97 14.47 -19.05 -33.46
C PHE A 97 14.75 -17.81 -32.59
N SER A 98 15.35 -17.99 -31.40
CA SER A 98 15.69 -16.85 -30.53
C SER A 98 16.66 -15.91 -31.24
N GLY A 99 16.28 -14.65 -31.40
CA GLY A 99 17.03 -13.63 -32.14
C GLY A 99 16.58 -13.42 -33.59
N ALA A 100 15.71 -14.28 -34.14
CA ALA A 100 15.17 -14.12 -35.50
C ALA A 100 14.41 -12.80 -35.66
N VAL A 101 14.42 -12.23 -36.88
CA VAL A 101 13.68 -11.01 -37.22
C VAL A 101 12.59 -11.36 -38.23
N VAL A 102 11.33 -11.16 -37.83
CA VAL A 102 10.16 -11.35 -38.69
C VAL A 102 9.95 -10.07 -39.50
N ASN A 103 10.03 -10.18 -40.82
CA ASN A 103 9.89 -9.05 -41.75
C ASN A 103 8.48 -9.01 -42.36
N PRO A 104 7.98 -7.83 -42.77
CA PRO A 104 6.64 -7.67 -43.35
C PRO A 104 6.50 -8.13 -44.80
N PHE A 105 7.57 -8.64 -45.41
CA PHE A 105 7.60 -8.94 -46.84
C PHE A 105 7.13 -10.36 -47.20
N TYR A 106 6.96 -11.23 -46.21
CA TYR A 106 6.63 -12.65 -46.41
C TYR A 106 5.47 -13.09 -45.50
N ASP A 107 5.05 -14.35 -45.65
CA ASP A 107 4.10 -14.99 -44.73
C ASP A 107 4.58 -14.88 -43.27
N SER A 108 3.63 -14.72 -42.36
CA SER A 108 3.79 -14.57 -40.92
C SER A 108 4.08 -15.89 -40.19
N LEU A 109 4.25 -17.00 -40.92
CA LEU A 109 4.50 -18.33 -40.39
C LEU A 109 5.80 -18.41 -39.57
N LEU A 110 5.66 -18.83 -38.31
CA LEU A 110 6.77 -19.16 -37.43
C LEU A 110 7.09 -20.66 -37.46
N VAL A 111 6.09 -21.51 -37.22
CA VAL A 111 6.27 -22.97 -37.17
C VAL A 111 4.95 -23.67 -37.44
N LYS A 112 4.98 -24.79 -38.15
CA LYS A 112 3.85 -25.73 -38.22
C LYS A 112 4.02 -26.78 -37.14
N VAL A 113 2.95 -27.01 -36.39
CA VAL A 113 2.88 -28.02 -35.35
C VAL A 113 1.89 -29.07 -35.83
N THR A 114 2.32 -30.32 -35.91
CA THR A 114 1.43 -31.45 -36.20
C THR A 114 1.39 -32.37 -34.99
N ALA A 115 0.20 -32.55 -34.42
CA ALA A 115 -0.03 -33.50 -33.35
C ALA A 115 -0.62 -34.79 -33.92
N HIS A 116 -0.19 -35.94 -33.43
CA HIS A 116 -0.71 -37.27 -33.77
C HIS A 116 -1.21 -37.99 -32.51
N GLY A 117 -2.29 -38.76 -32.62
CA GLY A 117 -2.85 -39.56 -31.53
C GLY A 117 -3.78 -40.68 -32.02
N ARG A 118 -4.18 -41.58 -31.12
CA ARG A 118 -5.04 -42.73 -31.50
C ARG A 118 -6.49 -42.31 -31.73
N THR A 119 -6.93 -41.26 -31.05
CA THR A 119 -8.28 -40.70 -31.18
C THR A 119 -8.20 -39.20 -31.46
N PHE A 120 -9.24 -38.64 -32.09
CA PHE A 120 -9.28 -37.21 -32.36
C PHE A 120 -9.22 -36.34 -31.08
N PRO A 121 -9.97 -36.64 -29.99
CA PRO A 121 -9.85 -35.87 -28.74
C PRO A 121 -8.48 -36.00 -28.06
N GLU A 122 -7.80 -37.15 -28.16
CA GLU A 122 -6.43 -37.28 -27.68
C GLU A 122 -5.47 -36.40 -28.48
N THR A 123 -5.60 -36.39 -29.79
CA THR A 123 -4.80 -35.57 -30.70
C THR A 123 -4.99 -34.08 -30.41
N ALA A 124 -6.24 -33.64 -30.21
CA ALA A 124 -6.57 -32.27 -29.83
C ALA A 124 -5.96 -31.90 -28.47
N ARG A 125 -5.99 -32.80 -27.48
CA ARG A 125 -5.32 -32.58 -26.17
C ARG A 125 -3.80 -32.46 -26.31
N ARG A 126 -3.16 -33.27 -27.16
CA ARG A 126 -1.72 -33.15 -27.45
C ARG A 126 -1.39 -31.82 -28.12
N MET A 127 -2.21 -31.39 -29.08
CA MET A 127 -2.08 -30.07 -29.71
C MET A 127 -2.24 -28.94 -28.69
N LEU A 128 -3.27 -28.99 -27.85
CA LEU A 128 -3.50 -28.02 -26.78
C LEU A 128 -2.29 -27.89 -25.85
N ARG A 129 -1.77 -29.03 -25.38
CA ARG A 129 -0.57 -29.08 -24.54
C ARG A 129 0.62 -28.41 -25.23
N CYS A 130 0.87 -28.75 -26.48
CA CYS A 130 1.95 -28.17 -27.27
C CYS A 130 1.79 -26.64 -27.40
N LEU A 131 0.61 -26.15 -27.78
CA LEU A 131 0.30 -24.72 -27.90
C LEU A 131 0.49 -23.96 -26.57
N GLN A 132 0.13 -24.56 -25.43
CA GLN A 132 0.30 -23.97 -24.10
C GLN A 132 1.76 -23.94 -23.62
N GLU A 133 2.59 -24.90 -24.07
CA GLU A 133 4.00 -25.00 -23.70
C GLU A 133 4.90 -24.07 -24.52
N PHE A 134 4.50 -23.68 -25.73
CA PHE A 134 5.25 -22.72 -26.54
C PHE A 134 5.56 -21.43 -25.76
N ARG A 135 6.80 -20.95 -25.86
CA ARG A 135 7.22 -19.64 -25.33
C ARG A 135 7.82 -18.82 -26.47
N ILE A 136 7.01 -17.90 -26.99
CA ILE A 136 7.42 -16.95 -28.04
C ILE A 136 7.28 -15.56 -27.44
N ARG A 137 8.37 -14.79 -27.46
CA ARG A 137 8.45 -13.41 -26.94
C ARG A 137 9.05 -12.50 -28.02
N GLY A 138 8.69 -11.22 -27.97
CA GLY A 138 9.14 -10.19 -28.92
C GLY A 138 8.15 -9.89 -30.04
N VAL A 139 7.26 -10.84 -30.37
CA VAL A 139 6.15 -10.65 -31.31
C VAL A 139 4.87 -11.30 -30.77
N LYS A 140 3.71 -10.85 -31.22
CA LYS A 140 2.40 -11.49 -31.01
C LYS A 140 2.30 -12.78 -31.81
N THR A 141 1.35 -13.63 -31.42
CA THR A 141 1.11 -14.92 -32.09
C THR A 141 -0.37 -15.29 -32.09
N ASN A 142 -0.80 -16.08 -33.07
CA ASN A 142 -2.17 -16.60 -33.15
C ASN A 142 -2.48 -17.78 -32.16
N ILE A 143 -1.53 -18.20 -31.31
CA ILE A 143 -1.69 -19.29 -30.34
C ILE A 143 -2.97 -19.21 -29.49
N PRO A 144 -3.37 -18.04 -28.93
CA PRO A 144 -4.60 -17.95 -28.15
C PRO A 144 -5.86 -18.33 -28.94
N PHE A 145 -5.92 -17.94 -30.22
CA PHE A 145 -7.01 -18.30 -31.12
C PHE A 145 -6.99 -19.81 -31.44
N LEU A 146 -5.82 -20.36 -31.78
CA LEU A 146 -5.67 -21.81 -32.02
C LEU A 146 -6.09 -22.64 -30.81
N THR A 147 -5.76 -22.17 -29.60
CA THR A 147 -6.17 -22.79 -28.33
C THR A 147 -7.69 -22.87 -28.22
N LYS A 148 -8.40 -21.77 -28.50
CA LYS A 148 -9.87 -21.74 -28.49
C LYS A 148 -10.46 -22.73 -29.50
N VAL A 149 -9.92 -22.77 -30.71
CA VAL A 149 -10.37 -23.69 -31.78
C VAL A 149 -10.24 -25.15 -31.33
N VAL A 150 -9.07 -25.58 -30.86
CA VAL A 150 -8.83 -27.00 -30.50
C VAL A 150 -9.60 -27.44 -29.24
N THR A 151 -10.08 -26.50 -28.43
CA THR A 151 -10.93 -26.76 -27.26
C THR A 151 -12.43 -26.62 -27.52
N ASN A 152 -12.84 -26.11 -28.68
CA ASN A 152 -14.24 -25.89 -28.97
C ASN A 152 -14.98 -27.22 -29.16
N GLU A 153 -16.20 -27.32 -28.61
CA GLU A 153 -16.97 -28.56 -28.63
C GLU A 153 -17.32 -29.03 -30.05
N VAL A 154 -17.63 -28.10 -30.96
CA VAL A 154 -17.93 -28.41 -32.37
C VAL A 154 -16.69 -28.97 -33.07
N PHE A 155 -15.52 -28.41 -32.78
CA PHE A 155 -14.25 -28.92 -33.29
C PHE A 155 -13.98 -30.33 -32.76
N LEU A 156 -14.10 -30.54 -31.46
CA LEU A 156 -13.85 -31.83 -30.81
C LEU A 156 -14.79 -32.95 -31.28
N LYS A 157 -16.02 -32.62 -31.69
CA LYS A 157 -16.98 -33.56 -32.31
C LYS A 157 -16.69 -33.85 -33.79
N GLY A 158 -15.79 -33.09 -34.43
CA GLY A 158 -15.50 -33.21 -35.86
C GLY A 158 -16.62 -32.67 -36.76
N GLU A 159 -17.47 -31.78 -36.22
CA GLU A 159 -18.69 -31.27 -36.89
C GLU A 159 -18.48 -29.89 -37.53
N CYS A 160 -17.23 -29.42 -37.63
CA CYS A 160 -16.92 -28.13 -38.23
C CYS A 160 -17.32 -28.07 -39.71
N THR A 161 -17.94 -26.95 -40.10
CA THR A 161 -18.16 -26.58 -41.51
C THR A 161 -17.21 -25.44 -41.90
N THR A 162 -17.15 -25.09 -43.18
CA THR A 162 -16.34 -23.96 -43.66
C THR A 162 -16.75 -22.61 -43.07
N ARG A 163 -17.94 -22.52 -42.47
CA ARG A 163 -18.46 -21.32 -41.78
C ARG A 163 -18.28 -21.36 -40.27
N PHE A 164 -17.65 -22.40 -39.72
CA PHE A 164 -17.51 -22.58 -38.27
C PHE A 164 -16.88 -21.36 -37.58
N ILE A 165 -15.74 -20.88 -38.09
CA ILE A 165 -15.03 -19.74 -37.49
C ILE A 165 -15.88 -18.46 -37.62
N ASP A 166 -16.42 -18.18 -38.82
CA ASP A 166 -17.28 -17.03 -39.09
C ASP A 166 -18.51 -16.97 -38.16
N ASN A 167 -19.07 -18.14 -37.82
CA ASN A 167 -20.31 -18.27 -37.04
C ASN A 167 -20.07 -18.51 -35.54
N THR A 168 -18.83 -18.49 -35.07
CA THR A 168 -18.50 -18.75 -33.65
C THR A 168 -17.74 -17.56 -33.03
N PRO A 169 -18.43 -16.45 -32.67
CA PRO A 169 -17.81 -15.26 -32.10
C PRO A 169 -16.97 -15.52 -30.85
N ASP A 170 -17.30 -16.55 -30.06
CA ASP A 170 -16.59 -16.92 -28.83
C ASP A 170 -15.13 -17.35 -29.04
N LEU A 171 -14.73 -17.70 -30.27
CA LEU A 171 -13.34 -17.99 -30.61
C LEU A 171 -12.46 -16.74 -30.51
N PHE A 172 -13.04 -15.55 -30.64
CA PHE A 172 -12.34 -14.26 -30.59
C PHE A 172 -12.36 -13.63 -29.18
N ASN A 173 -13.12 -14.22 -28.25
CA ASN A 173 -13.14 -13.83 -26.84
C ASN A 173 -11.91 -14.42 -26.12
N LEU A 174 -10.76 -13.76 -26.30
CA LEU A 174 -9.46 -14.22 -25.80
C LEU A 174 -9.14 -13.69 -24.39
N PRO A 175 -8.59 -14.52 -23.49
CA PRO A 175 -8.17 -14.06 -22.17
C PRO A 175 -6.97 -13.11 -22.29
N LEU A 176 -7.04 -11.97 -21.58
CA LEU A 176 -5.92 -11.05 -21.46
C LEU A 176 -4.76 -11.70 -20.69
N ARG A 177 -3.59 -11.80 -21.32
CA ARG A 177 -2.36 -12.22 -20.62
C ARG A 177 -1.93 -11.11 -19.66
N LYS A 178 -1.99 -11.36 -18.35
CA LYS A 178 -1.61 -10.40 -17.29
C LYS A 178 -0.16 -9.87 -17.43
N ASN A 179 0.76 -10.66 -18.00
CA ASN A 179 2.16 -10.31 -18.29
C ASN A 179 2.95 -9.72 -17.09
N ARG A 180 2.59 -10.07 -15.85
CA ARG A 180 3.13 -9.48 -14.60
C ARG A 180 4.66 -9.52 -14.53
N ALA A 181 5.27 -10.68 -14.78
CA ALA A 181 6.73 -10.81 -14.74
C ALA A 181 7.45 -9.86 -15.69
N THR A 182 6.97 -9.69 -16.93
CA THR A 182 7.57 -8.74 -17.87
C THR A 182 7.40 -7.31 -17.37
N LYS A 183 6.23 -6.95 -16.80
CA LYS A 183 5.98 -5.61 -16.26
C LYS A 183 6.89 -5.28 -15.07
N LEU A 184 7.10 -6.23 -14.17
CA LEU A 184 8.05 -6.09 -13.06
C LEU A 184 9.48 -5.96 -13.56
N LEU A 185 9.89 -6.79 -14.53
CA LEU A 185 11.21 -6.67 -15.17
C LEU A 185 11.38 -5.31 -15.87
N SER A 186 10.32 -4.75 -16.47
CA SER A 186 10.36 -3.39 -17.03
C SER A 186 10.60 -2.34 -15.95
N TYR A 187 9.95 -2.45 -14.78
CA TYR A 187 10.19 -1.54 -13.66
C TYR A 187 11.64 -1.62 -13.16
N ILE A 188 12.15 -2.85 -12.99
CA ILE A 188 13.53 -3.09 -12.57
C ILE A 188 14.50 -2.49 -13.60
N GLY A 189 14.29 -2.75 -14.90
CA GLY A 189 15.12 -2.20 -15.97
C GLY A 189 15.09 -0.67 -16.02
N GLU A 190 13.91 -0.06 -15.87
CA GLU A 190 13.75 1.39 -15.78
C GLU A 190 14.52 1.96 -14.58
N THR A 191 14.41 1.32 -13.42
CA THR A 191 15.12 1.73 -12.20
C THR A 191 16.65 1.62 -12.37
N ILE A 192 17.15 0.56 -13.00
CA ILE A 192 18.59 0.39 -13.28
C ILE A 192 19.12 1.49 -14.20
N VAL A 193 18.37 1.83 -15.25
CA VAL A 193 18.85 2.75 -16.30
C VAL A 193 18.68 4.21 -15.89
N ASN A 194 17.51 4.57 -15.34
CA ASN A 194 17.15 5.98 -15.11
C ASN A 194 17.25 6.41 -13.64
N GLY A 195 17.37 5.44 -12.74
CA GLY A 195 17.33 5.62 -11.29
C GLY A 195 15.90 5.85 -10.77
N ASN A 196 15.66 5.53 -9.50
CA ASN A 196 14.39 5.83 -8.87
C ASN A 196 14.37 7.30 -8.37
N PRO A 197 13.42 8.14 -8.81
CA PRO A 197 13.40 9.58 -8.51
C PRO A 197 13.31 9.90 -7.02
N ILE A 198 12.78 9.00 -6.17
CA ILE A 198 12.69 9.26 -4.73
C ILE A 198 14.02 9.07 -3.98
N VAL A 199 15.02 8.42 -4.58
CA VAL A 199 16.35 8.17 -3.96
C VAL A 199 17.55 8.66 -4.78
N LYS A 200 17.37 9.06 -6.04
CA LYS A 200 18.44 9.37 -6.99
C LYS A 200 19.55 10.31 -6.45
N ASP A 201 19.16 11.34 -5.70
CA ASP A 201 20.08 12.36 -5.17
C ASP A 201 20.24 12.28 -3.64
N ARG A 202 20.06 11.08 -3.07
CA ARG A 202 20.08 10.83 -1.63
C ARG A 202 21.16 9.81 -1.26
N PRO A 203 21.55 9.71 0.02
CA PRO A 203 22.43 8.64 0.49
C PRO A 203 21.90 7.27 0.09
N VAL A 204 22.75 6.37 -0.42
CA VAL A 204 22.35 5.02 -0.81
C VAL A 204 22.11 4.11 0.39
N ALA A 205 21.32 3.06 0.19
CA ALA A 205 21.10 2.03 1.20
C ALA A 205 22.43 1.40 1.66
N LYS A 206 22.53 1.15 2.97
CA LYS A 206 23.72 0.52 3.58
C LYS A 206 23.72 -1.00 3.46
N ARG A 207 22.59 -1.58 3.03
CA ARG A 207 22.34 -3.01 2.97
C ARG A 207 21.57 -3.37 1.70
N ARG A 208 21.88 -4.53 1.14
CA ARG A 208 21.08 -5.20 0.09
C ARG A 208 20.65 -6.62 0.45
N SER A 209 21.47 -7.32 1.25
CA SER A 209 21.16 -8.66 1.76
C SER A 209 19.91 -8.66 2.61
N GLU A 210 19.13 -9.74 2.54
CA GLU A 210 17.91 -9.92 3.33
C GLU A 210 18.09 -9.64 4.83
N ALA A 211 17.01 -9.16 5.46
CA ALA A 211 16.97 -8.88 6.88
C ALA A 211 16.69 -10.19 7.63
N PRO A 212 17.41 -10.49 8.73
CA PRO A 212 17.23 -11.74 9.45
C PRO A 212 15.88 -11.74 10.17
N VAL A 213 14.94 -12.56 9.69
CA VAL A 213 13.66 -12.81 10.36
C VAL A 213 13.91 -13.73 11.56
N PRO A 214 13.41 -13.40 12.77
CA PRO A 214 13.60 -14.23 13.95
C PRO A 214 12.89 -15.58 13.79
N LYS A 215 13.42 -16.61 14.44
CA LYS A 215 12.87 -17.97 14.37
C LYS A 215 11.66 -18.09 15.28
N TYR A 216 10.60 -18.73 14.78
CA TYR A 216 9.41 -19.11 15.54
C TYR A 216 8.93 -20.49 15.09
N ASN A 217 8.17 -21.18 15.95
CA ASN A 217 7.79 -22.56 15.71
C ASN A 217 6.42 -22.68 15.03
N LEU A 218 6.43 -22.88 13.70
CA LEU A 218 5.24 -23.12 12.88
C LEU A 218 4.53 -24.46 13.18
N THR A 219 5.14 -25.38 13.92
CA THR A 219 4.48 -26.64 14.31
C THR A 219 3.57 -26.48 15.51
N MET A 220 3.67 -25.37 16.24
CA MET A 220 2.81 -25.06 17.38
C MET A 220 1.61 -24.24 16.92
N PRO A 221 0.43 -24.39 17.55
CA PRO A 221 -0.67 -23.50 17.27
C PRO A 221 -0.27 -22.06 17.59
N ARG A 222 -0.69 -21.14 16.73
CA ARG A 222 -0.53 -19.70 16.95
C ARG A 222 -1.14 -19.32 18.32
N PRO A 223 -0.41 -18.60 19.20
CA PRO A 223 -0.94 -18.20 20.50
C PRO A 223 -2.15 -17.28 20.35
N ALA A 224 -3.13 -17.41 21.25
CA ALA A 224 -4.21 -16.42 21.35
C ALA A 224 -3.63 -15.07 21.82
N GLY A 225 -4.17 -13.98 21.28
CA GLY A 225 -3.74 -12.62 21.59
C GLY A 225 -4.90 -11.68 21.93
N THR A 226 -4.61 -10.39 21.96
CA THR A 226 -5.57 -9.34 22.35
C THR A 226 -6.77 -9.23 21.42
N ARG A 227 -6.60 -9.55 20.13
CA ARG A 227 -7.73 -9.55 19.19
C ARG A 227 -8.69 -10.69 19.45
N ASP A 228 -8.20 -11.88 19.79
CA ASP A 228 -9.08 -13.02 20.12
C ASP A 228 -9.97 -12.65 21.32
N LYS A 229 -9.39 -11.95 22.30
CA LYS A 229 -10.13 -11.45 23.46
C LYS A 229 -11.14 -10.36 23.10
N PHE A 230 -10.80 -9.46 22.17
CA PHE A 230 -11.76 -8.48 21.64
C PHE A 230 -12.92 -9.15 20.92
N LEU A 231 -12.66 -10.13 20.05
CA LEU A 231 -13.70 -10.85 19.32
C LEU A 231 -14.62 -11.66 20.26
N GLU A 232 -14.08 -12.18 21.37
CA GLU A 232 -14.86 -12.85 22.43
C GLU A 232 -15.79 -11.89 23.17
N LEU A 233 -15.28 -10.70 23.56
CA LEU A 233 -15.96 -9.81 24.50
C LEU A 233 -16.75 -8.67 23.85
N GLY A 234 -16.48 -8.36 22.58
CA GLY A 234 -16.90 -7.12 21.93
C GLY A 234 -16.24 -5.88 22.53
N ALA A 235 -16.41 -4.71 21.90
CA ALA A 235 -15.66 -3.49 22.26
C ALA A 235 -15.89 -3.04 23.72
N THR A 236 -17.14 -3.03 24.20
CA THR A 236 -17.46 -2.64 25.59
C THR A 236 -16.95 -3.64 26.62
N GLY A 237 -17.07 -4.94 26.35
CA GLY A 237 -16.56 -5.98 27.26
C GLY A 237 -15.04 -5.97 27.31
N PHE A 238 -14.39 -5.77 26.15
CA PHE A 238 -12.95 -5.65 26.03
C PHE A 238 -12.40 -4.41 26.75
N SER A 239 -13.08 -3.26 26.65
CA SER A 239 -12.75 -2.05 27.42
C SER A 239 -12.69 -2.32 28.94
N LYS A 240 -13.69 -3.01 29.48
CA LYS A 240 -13.70 -3.42 30.91
C LYS A 240 -12.60 -4.40 31.24
N TRP A 241 -12.29 -5.33 30.33
CA TRP A 241 -11.19 -6.27 30.51
C TRP A 241 -9.84 -5.56 30.61
N ILE A 242 -9.58 -4.54 29.79
CA ILE A 242 -8.36 -3.71 29.87
C ILE A 242 -8.24 -3.08 31.27
N THR A 243 -9.29 -2.41 31.76
CA THR A 243 -9.27 -1.77 33.09
C THR A 243 -9.00 -2.76 34.24
N SER A 244 -9.33 -4.04 34.05
CA SER A 244 -9.07 -5.08 35.06
C SER A 244 -7.64 -5.62 35.05
N GLN A 245 -6.82 -5.25 34.05
CA GLN A 245 -5.44 -5.72 33.95
C GLN A 245 -4.51 -4.97 34.92
N GLN A 246 -3.66 -5.72 35.61
CA GLN A 246 -2.64 -5.14 36.49
C GLN A 246 -1.40 -4.68 35.70
N GLN A 247 -1.06 -5.38 34.62
CA GLN A 247 0.07 -5.06 33.77
C GLN A 247 -0.18 -3.79 32.94
N LEU A 248 0.87 -3.00 32.68
CA LEU A 248 0.83 -1.99 31.63
C LEU A 248 0.89 -2.69 30.26
N MET A 249 -0.10 -2.43 29.41
CA MET A 249 -0.13 -2.95 28.05
C MET A 249 0.59 -2.00 27.07
N PHE A 250 1.09 -2.52 25.95
CA PHE A 250 1.80 -1.72 24.96
C PHE A 250 1.25 -1.86 23.55
N THR A 251 1.10 -0.73 22.87
CA THR A 251 0.99 -0.65 21.41
C THR A 251 2.37 -0.46 20.83
N ASP A 252 2.70 -1.27 19.81
CA ASP A 252 3.89 -1.04 19.00
C ASP A 252 3.55 -0.12 17.81
N THR A 253 4.21 1.03 17.72
CA THR A 253 4.03 2.02 16.64
C THR A 253 5.03 1.85 15.48
N THR A 254 5.87 0.82 15.51
CA THR A 254 6.94 0.59 14.53
C THR A 254 6.42 0.52 13.08
N PHE A 255 5.21 -0.01 12.87
CA PHE A 255 4.61 -0.18 11.55
C PHE A 255 3.99 1.11 10.98
N ARG A 256 3.85 2.19 11.78
CA ARG A 256 3.16 3.42 11.38
C ARG A 256 3.90 4.67 11.83
N ASP A 257 3.76 5.09 13.08
CA ASP A 257 4.21 6.41 13.53
C ASP A 257 5.74 6.52 13.62
N ALA A 258 6.41 5.41 13.92
CA ALA A 258 7.86 5.40 14.06
C ALA A 258 8.57 5.77 12.75
N HIS A 259 8.26 5.06 11.66
CA HIS A 259 8.83 5.37 10.35
C HIS A 259 8.23 6.63 9.72
N GLN A 260 7.00 7.03 10.11
CA GLN A 260 6.48 8.35 9.77
C GLN A 260 7.35 9.48 10.34
N SER A 261 7.83 9.32 11.58
CA SER A 261 8.65 10.31 12.28
C SER A 261 10.13 10.29 11.84
N LEU A 262 10.69 9.09 11.62
CA LEU A 262 12.13 8.90 11.37
C LEU A 262 12.50 8.78 9.88
N HIS A 263 11.59 8.31 9.03
CA HIS A 263 11.88 7.90 7.64
C HIS A 263 10.85 8.43 6.63
N ALA A 264 10.21 9.55 6.94
CA ALA A 264 9.19 10.19 6.11
C ALA A 264 8.11 9.20 5.61
N THR A 265 7.73 8.23 6.43
CA THR A 265 6.69 7.22 6.13
C THR A 265 7.05 6.25 5.00
N ARG A 266 8.35 6.02 4.70
CA ARG A 266 8.78 5.26 3.52
C ARG A 266 8.88 3.75 3.68
N PHE A 267 8.56 3.20 4.86
CA PHE A 267 8.61 1.75 5.03
C PHE A 267 7.56 1.05 4.15
N ARG A 268 8.03 0.04 3.43
CA ARG A 268 7.30 -0.68 2.38
C ARG A 268 6.57 -1.87 2.92
N THR A 269 5.48 -2.23 2.25
CA THR A 269 4.65 -3.40 2.60
C THR A 269 5.49 -4.67 2.68
N TYR A 270 6.46 -4.85 1.76
CA TYR A 270 7.39 -5.98 1.75
C TYR A 270 8.07 -6.21 3.12
N ASP A 271 8.71 -5.18 3.67
CA ASP A 271 9.47 -5.29 4.92
C ASP A 271 8.53 -5.39 6.14
N LEU A 272 7.34 -4.81 6.08
CA LEU A 272 6.33 -4.96 7.13
C LEU A 272 5.77 -6.40 7.16
N LEU A 273 5.53 -7.01 5.99
CA LEU A 273 4.97 -8.36 5.88
C LEU A 273 5.97 -9.46 6.25
N ASN A 274 7.24 -9.27 5.93
CA ASN A 274 8.29 -10.26 6.22
C ASN A 274 8.45 -10.55 7.73
N ILE A 275 8.13 -9.58 8.60
CA ILE A 275 8.22 -9.74 10.06
C ILE A 275 6.86 -9.95 10.73
N ALA A 276 5.76 -9.69 10.03
CA ALA A 276 4.41 -9.72 10.59
C ALA A 276 4.09 -11.05 11.30
N GLU A 277 4.33 -12.19 10.65
CA GLU A 277 4.02 -13.50 11.26
C GLU A 277 4.87 -13.78 12.51
N ALA A 278 6.13 -13.33 12.54
CA ALA A 278 6.96 -13.41 13.75
C ALA A 278 6.33 -12.65 14.92
N TYR A 279 5.79 -11.44 14.72
CA TYR A 279 5.05 -10.73 15.77
C TYR A 279 3.88 -11.55 16.31
N SER A 280 3.12 -12.18 15.42
CA SER A 280 1.96 -13.00 15.78
C SER A 280 2.31 -14.16 16.72
N TYR A 281 3.47 -14.80 16.52
CA TYR A 281 3.93 -15.91 17.38
C TYR A 281 4.71 -15.45 18.62
N LEU A 282 5.52 -14.41 18.48
CA LEU A 282 6.52 -14.02 19.50
C LEU A 282 6.02 -12.92 20.44
N CYS A 283 5.06 -12.10 20.01
CA CYS A 283 4.53 -10.97 20.78
C CYS A 283 2.98 -10.93 20.81
N PRO A 284 2.28 -12.05 21.08
CA PRO A 284 0.81 -12.11 21.04
C PRO A 284 0.10 -11.19 22.05
N ASN A 285 0.82 -10.77 23.09
CA ASN A 285 0.31 -9.96 24.21
C ASN A 285 0.47 -8.45 24.02
N LEU A 286 0.97 -7.99 22.87
CA LEU A 286 0.88 -6.57 22.52
C LEU A 286 -0.60 -6.15 22.52
N PHE A 287 -0.91 -4.96 23.06
CA PHE A 287 -2.26 -4.40 22.97
C PHE A 287 -2.67 -4.33 21.50
N SER A 288 -1.89 -3.62 20.70
CA SER A 288 -2.11 -3.49 19.26
C SER A 288 -0.81 -3.27 18.49
N LEU A 289 -0.87 -3.50 17.18
CA LEU A 289 0.08 -2.97 16.21
C LEU A 289 -0.54 -1.74 15.57
N GLU A 290 0.04 -0.56 15.81
CA GLU A 290 -0.36 0.62 15.07
C GLU A 290 0.33 0.58 13.70
N MET A 291 -0.45 0.26 12.67
CA MET A 291 0.07 -0.16 11.36
C MET A 291 -0.59 0.55 10.17
N TRP A 292 -1.53 1.48 10.42
CA TRP A 292 -2.29 2.14 9.37
C TRP A 292 -2.78 3.55 9.72
N GLY A 293 -3.32 4.26 8.74
CA GLY A 293 -3.74 5.65 8.91
C GLY A 293 -2.57 6.63 9.00
N GLY A 294 -2.82 7.84 9.49
CA GLY A 294 -1.84 8.92 9.37
C GLY A 294 -1.40 9.14 7.91
N ALA A 295 -0.10 9.35 7.68
CA ALA A 295 0.43 9.58 6.34
C ALA A 295 0.61 8.30 5.50
N THR A 296 0.46 7.11 6.11
CA THR A 296 0.76 5.84 5.44
C THR A 296 -0.13 5.58 4.22
N PHE A 297 -1.40 5.99 4.29
CA PHE A 297 -2.37 5.72 3.22
C PHE A 297 -1.96 6.38 1.90
N ASP A 298 -1.70 7.69 1.92
CA ASP A 298 -1.28 8.45 0.74
C ASP A 298 0.14 8.11 0.30
N THR A 299 1.08 7.98 1.25
CA THR A 299 2.48 7.69 0.94
C THR A 299 2.66 6.33 0.26
N SER A 300 1.88 5.32 0.66
CA SER A 300 1.91 4.00 0.04
C SER A 300 1.61 4.09 -1.46
N MET A 301 0.55 4.82 -1.85
CA MET A 301 0.21 4.97 -3.27
C MET A 301 1.15 5.94 -4.00
N ARG A 302 1.43 7.10 -3.40
CA ARG A 302 2.14 8.20 -4.05
C ARG A 302 3.60 7.90 -4.30
N PHE A 303 4.29 7.34 -3.31
CA PHE A 303 5.74 7.22 -3.31
C PHE A 303 6.22 5.78 -3.40
N LEU A 304 5.46 4.84 -2.84
CA LEU A 304 5.84 3.42 -2.83
C LEU A 304 5.15 2.63 -3.95
N HIS A 305 4.09 3.20 -4.53
CA HIS A 305 3.26 2.56 -5.55
C HIS A 305 2.67 1.22 -5.08
N GLU A 306 2.17 1.20 -3.84
CA GLU A 306 1.59 0.05 -3.16
C GLU A 306 0.16 0.37 -2.68
N CYS A 307 -0.72 -0.63 -2.70
CA CYS A 307 -2.09 -0.48 -2.22
C CYS A 307 -2.15 -0.50 -0.68
N PRO A 308 -2.59 0.58 0.00
CA PRO A 308 -2.68 0.59 1.46
C PRO A 308 -3.72 -0.39 2.00
N TRP A 309 -4.77 -0.69 1.23
CA TRP A 309 -5.80 -1.67 1.62
C TRP A 309 -5.26 -3.10 1.58
N GLN A 310 -4.47 -3.43 0.56
CA GLN A 310 -3.83 -4.74 0.45
C GLN A 310 -2.85 -4.95 1.61
N ARG A 311 -2.06 -3.91 1.94
CA ARG A 311 -1.19 -3.92 3.13
C ARG A 311 -1.96 -4.26 4.42
N LEU A 312 -3.15 -3.68 4.62
CA LEU A 312 -3.98 -3.99 5.78
C LEU A 312 -4.47 -5.45 5.75
N ALA A 313 -4.98 -5.91 4.62
CA ALA A 313 -5.49 -7.27 4.46
C ALA A 313 -4.38 -8.32 4.71
N ASP A 314 -3.19 -8.13 4.11
CA ASP A 314 -2.08 -9.07 4.22
C ASP A 314 -1.49 -9.11 5.64
N ILE A 315 -1.37 -7.95 6.30
CA ILE A 315 -0.92 -7.90 7.70
C ILE A 315 -1.97 -8.56 8.60
N ARG A 316 -3.26 -8.34 8.36
CA ARG A 316 -4.34 -8.98 9.12
C ARG A 316 -4.30 -10.50 8.99
N GLU A 317 -4.00 -11.02 7.81
CA GLU A 317 -3.86 -12.46 7.56
C GLU A 317 -2.65 -13.04 8.30
N LYS A 318 -1.48 -12.39 8.21
CA LYS A 318 -0.25 -12.84 8.87
C LYS A 318 -0.28 -12.69 10.39
N VAL A 319 -1.04 -11.72 10.90
CA VAL A 319 -1.21 -11.45 12.32
C VAL A 319 -2.70 -11.46 12.62
N PRO A 320 -3.36 -12.60 12.88
CA PRO A 320 -4.80 -12.62 13.16
C PRO A 320 -5.18 -12.46 14.63
N ASN A 321 -4.20 -12.52 15.55
CA ASN A 321 -4.38 -12.61 17.00
C ASN A 321 -4.06 -11.30 17.77
N ILE A 322 -3.35 -10.34 17.15
CA ILE A 322 -3.06 -9.02 17.76
C ILE A 322 -4.00 -7.97 17.15
N LEU A 323 -4.47 -6.99 17.94
CA LEU A 323 -5.29 -5.90 17.40
C LEU A 323 -4.49 -5.09 16.38
N THR A 324 -5.13 -4.74 15.27
CA THR A 324 -4.60 -3.74 14.33
C THR A 324 -5.21 -2.38 14.68
N GLN A 325 -4.35 -1.36 14.71
CA GLN A 325 -4.72 -0.01 15.10
C GLN A 325 -4.36 1.00 14.01
N MET A 326 -5.23 2.00 13.85
CA MET A 326 -4.99 3.14 12.96
C MET A 326 -5.20 4.47 13.65
N LEU A 327 -4.51 5.49 13.13
CA LEU A 327 -4.80 6.89 13.41
C LEU A 327 -5.80 7.44 12.39
N LEU A 328 -6.98 7.87 12.85
CA LEU A 328 -8.05 8.42 12.03
C LEU A 328 -8.32 9.88 12.42
N ARG A 329 -8.24 10.80 11.45
CA ARG A 329 -8.66 12.18 11.65
C ARG A 329 -10.17 12.30 11.41
N ALA A 330 -10.90 12.84 12.38
CA ALA A 330 -12.36 12.81 12.39
C ALA A 330 -13.04 13.36 11.13
N SER A 331 -12.69 14.57 10.68
CA SER A 331 -13.34 15.23 9.53
C SER A 331 -12.81 14.84 8.16
N ASN A 332 -11.70 14.09 8.10
CA ASN A 332 -10.93 13.90 6.87
C ASN A 332 -10.56 12.43 6.64
N ALA A 333 -10.91 11.53 7.56
CA ALA A 333 -10.40 10.17 7.61
C ALA A 333 -8.86 10.13 7.55
N VAL A 334 -8.31 9.85 6.37
CA VAL A 334 -6.87 9.80 6.09
C VAL A 334 -6.43 10.83 5.05
N GLY A 335 -7.33 11.71 4.60
CA GLY A 335 -7.08 12.71 3.56
C GLY A 335 -6.70 14.12 4.05
N TYR A 336 -6.43 15.02 3.11
CA TYR A 336 -5.92 16.38 3.40
C TYR A 336 -7.00 17.48 3.41
N THR A 337 -8.21 17.22 2.90
CA THR A 337 -9.32 18.17 2.83
C THR A 337 -10.55 17.63 3.53
N ASN A 338 -11.51 18.47 3.93
CA ASN A 338 -12.72 17.94 4.56
C ASN A 338 -13.52 17.14 3.53
N TYR A 339 -14.08 16.02 3.98
CA TYR A 339 -14.93 15.19 3.14
C TYR A 339 -16.38 15.22 3.63
N PRO A 340 -17.35 15.01 2.73
CA PRO A 340 -18.74 14.79 3.11
C PRO A 340 -18.87 13.56 4.02
N ASP A 341 -19.89 13.58 4.88
CA ASP A 341 -20.08 12.57 5.92
C ASP A 341 -20.14 11.14 5.38
N ASN A 342 -20.79 10.94 4.23
CA ASN A 342 -20.93 9.63 3.61
C ASN A 342 -19.59 9.01 3.18
N VAL A 343 -18.56 9.82 2.92
CA VAL A 343 -17.21 9.32 2.60
C VAL A 343 -16.52 8.82 3.86
N VAL A 344 -16.59 9.58 4.96
CA VAL A 344 -15.96 9.20 6.23
C VAL A 344 -16.59 7.92 6.78
N THR A 345 -17.93 7.85 6.81
CA THR A 345 -18.64 6.64 7.26
C THR A 345 -18.32 5.42 6.39
N ALA A 346 -18.32 5.59 5.05
CA ALA A 346 -17.98 4.49 4.15
C ALA A 346 -16.53 4.02 4.31
N PHE A 347 -15.60 4.94 4.52
CA PHE A 347 -14.19 4.62 4.77
C PHE A 347 -14.01 3.81 6.06
N VAL A 348 -14.62 4.24 7.17
CA VAL A 348 -14.54 3.53 8.45
C VAL A 348 -15.10 2.12 8.31
N LYS A 349 -16.26 1.98 7.68
CA LYS A 349 -16.89 0.67 7.44
C LYS A 349 -16.00 -0.26 6.62
N GLU A 350 -15.41 0.24 5.53
CA GLU A 350 -14.54 -0.55 4.66
C GLU A 350 -13.23 -0.93 5.38
N ALA A 351 -12.66 -0.02 6.19
CA ALA A 351 -11.48 -0.30 7.02
C ALA A 351 -11.75 -1.40 8.05
N ALA A 352 -12.89 -1.32 8.75
CA ALA A 352 -13.32 -2.35 9.69
C ALA A 352 -13.50 -3.71 9.00
N GLN A 353 -14.16 -3.74 7.85
CA GLN A 353 -14.37 -4.96 7.06
C GLN A 353 -13.07 -5.56 6.51
N THR A 354 -12.06 -4.74 6.24
CA THR A 354 -10.74 -5.20 5.77
C THR A 354 -9.93 -5.82 6.91
N GLY A 355 -10.17 -5.43 8.16
CA GLY A 355 -9.55 -6.05 9.33
C GLY A 355 -9.03 -5.08 10.39
N MET A 356 -9.35 -3.79 10.31
CA MET A 356 -8.99 -2.78 11.32
C MET A 356 -9.83 -2.95 12.59
N ASP A 357 -9.18 -3.07 13.75
CA ASP A 357 -9.88 -3.32 15.02
C ASP A 357 -10.00 -2.06 15.91
N VAL A 358 -8.95 -1.22 15.95
CA VAL A 358 -8.87 -0.02 16.81
C VAL A 358 -8.73 1.24 15.96
N PHE A 359 -9.68 2.17 16.14
CA PHE A 359 -9.65 3.47 15.49
C PHE A 359 -9.34 4.53 16.54
N ARG A 360 -8.12 5.05 16.50
CA ARG A 360 -7.72 6.21 17.28
C ARG A 360 -8.22 7.48 16.58
N VAL A 361 -9.38 7.97 17.00
CA VAL A 361 -10.06 9.11 16.42
C VAL A 361 -9.60 10.39 17.11
N PHE A 362 -9.09 11.37 16.35
CA PHE A 362 -8.71 12.67 16.88
C PHE A 362 -9.21 13.82 16.01
N ASP A 363 -9.29 15.00 16.61
CA ASP A 363 -9.48 16.28 15.93
C ASP A 363 -8.28 17.20 16.17
N ALA A 364 -7.88 17.97 15.16
CA ALA A 364 -6.66 18.77 15.22
C ALA A 364 -6.73 19.97 16.18
N LEU A 365 -7.94 20.34 16.62
CA LEU A 365 -8.20 21.42 17.58
C LEU A 365 -8.92 20.91 18.83
N ASN A 366 -8.97 19.59 19.05
CA ASN A 366 -9.77 18.93 20.09
C ASN A 366 -11.27 19.32 20.03
N TRP A 367 -11.79 19.56 18.82
CA TRP A 367 -13.16 20.00 18.64
C TRP A 367 -14.12 18.81 18.60
N VAL A 368 -14.69 18.49 19.76
CA VAL A 368 -15.57 17.33 20.01
C VAL A 368 -16.71 17.16 18.98
N PRO A 369 -17.47 18.21 18.59
CA PRO A 369 -18.52 18.08 17.57
C PRO A 369 -18.01 17.51 16.24
N ASN A 370 -16.76 17.75 15.89
CA ASN A 370 -16.16 17.25 14.66
C ASN A 370 -15.83 15.74 14.75
N MET A 371 -15.59 15.24 15.96
CA MET A 371 -15.27 13.83 16.22
C MET A 371 -16.47 12.91 16.13
N LYS A 372 -17.67 13.45 16.39
CA LYS A 372 -18.90 12.67 16.55
C LYS A 372 -19.16 11.70 15.40
N LEU A 373 -19.15 12.16 14.16
CA LEU A 373 -19.46 11.33 13.00
C LEU A 373 -18.52 10.11 12.89
N ALA A 374 -17.22 10.34 13.03
CA ALA A 374 -16.23 9.27 12.92
C ALA A 374 -16.35 8.28 14.09
N MET A 375 -16.58 8.77 15.31
CA MET A 375 -16.81 7.92 16.47
C MET A 375 -18.07 7.06 16.30
N ASP A 376 -19.18 7.66 15.91
CA ASP A 376 -20.44 6.95 15.65
C ASP A 376 -20.23 5.85 14.59
N ALA A 377 -19.55 6.14 13.48
CA ALA A 377 -19.27 5.16 12.43
C ALA A 377 -18.39 3.98 12.90
N VAL A 378 -17.43 4.22 13.79
CA VAL A 378 -16.59 3.16 14.37
C VAL A 378 -17.41 2.27 15.30
N ILE A 379 -18.21 2.89 16.17
CA ILE A 379 -19.07 2.19 17.14
C ILE A 379 -20.10 1.33 16.39
N GLU A 380 -20.76 1.88 15.37
CA GLU A 380 -21.71 1.17 14.51
C GLU A 380 -21.08 0.00 13.74
N SER A 381 -19.78 0.09 13.43
CA SER A 381 -19.03 -1.00 12.80
C SER A 381 -18.63 -2.11 13.79
N GLY A 382 -18.93 -1.97 15.08
CA GLY A 382 -18.60 -2.93 16.13
C GLY A 382 -17.13 -2.95 16.54
N MET A 383 -16.35 -1.95 16.11
CA MET A 383 -14.90 -1.85 16.36
C MET A 383 -14.60 -0.98 17.59
N ILE A 384 -13.34 -0.96 18.01
CA ILE A 384 -12.90 -0.21 19.19
C ILE A 384 -12.69 1.26 18.80
N CYS A 385 -13.63 2.11 19.22
CA CYS A 385 -13.47 3.56 19.19
C CYS A 385 -12.57 4.05 20.34
N GLU A 386 -11.33 4.44 20.02
CA GLU A 386 -10.41 5.11 20.91
C GLU A 386 -10.45 6.63 20.63
N ALA A 387 -11.13 7.40 21.48
CA ALA A 387 -11.27 8.84 21.28
C ALA A 387 -10.08 9.60 21.89
N SER A 388 -9.46 10.50 21.13
CA SER A 388 -8.21 11.14 21.51
C SER A 388 -8.37 12.59 21.94
N ILE A 389 -7.67 12.98 23.00
CA ILE A 389 -7.39 14.38 23.33
C ILE A 389 -5.93 14.66 22.99
N CYS A 390 -5.70 15.61 22.08
CA CYS A 390 -4.36 16.10 21.78
C CYS A 390 -3.86 16.94 22.95
N TYR A 391 -2.72 16.54 23.55
CA TYR A 391 -2.11 17.27 24.66
C TYR A 391 -1.28 18.44 24.13
N THR A 392 -1.47 19.63 24.70
CA THR A 392 -0.72 20.85 24.39
C THR A 392 -0.57 21.72 25.65
N GLY A 393 0.38 22.65 25.63
CA GLY A 393 0.64 23.50 26.79
C GLY A 393 1.28 22.73 27.95
N ASP A 394 1.04 23.21 29.17
CA ASP A 394 1.61 22.63 30.38
C ASP A 394 0.66 22.78 31.56
N ILE A 395 0.01 21.68 31.96
CA ILE A 395 -0.93 21.68 33.08
C ILE A 395 -0.27 21.92 34.45
N SER A 396 1.07 21.82 34.52
CA SER A 396 1.82 22.11 35.74
C SER A 396 2.14 23.60 35.90
N ASP A 397 1.99 24.41 34.83
CA ASP A 397 2.20 25.85 34.88
C ASP A 397 0.90 26.58 35.23
N PRO A 398 0.77 27.18 36.44
CA PRO A 398 -0.44 27.87 36.85
C PRO A 398 -0.74 29.14 36.03
N LYS A 399 0.21 29.63 35.22
CA LYS A 399 -0.01 30.76 34.31
C LYS A 399 -0.70 30.35 33.01
N LYS A 400 -0.60 29.07 32.60
CA LYS A 400 -1.26 28.54 31.40
C LYS A 400 -2.67 28.07 31.74
N THR A 401 -3.64 28.99 31.65
CA THR A 401 -5.04 28.73 32.08
C THR A 401 -5.96 28.20 30.98
N LYS A 402 -5.57 28.28 29.71
CA LYS A 402 -6.41 27.86 28.58
C LYS A 402 -6.54 26.34 28.47
N TYR A 403 -5.42 25.64 28.61
CA TYR A 403 -5.31 24.18 28.55
C TYR A 403 -4.99 23.62 29.94
N ASP A 404 -5.83 23.96 30.91
CA ASP A 404 -5.68 23.51 32.31
C ASP A 404 -6.18 22.07 32.50
N LEU A 405 -6.02 21.52 33.71
CA LEU A 405 -6.47 20.16 34.03
C LEU A 405 -8.00 19.99 33.83
N LYS A 406 -8.78 21.04 34.11
CA LYS A 406 -10.25 21.03 33.96
C LYS A 406 -10.65 20.89 32.50
N TYR A 407 -9.94 21.53 31.57
CA TYR A 407 -10.13 21.37 30.14
C TYR A 407 -10.02 19.90 29.72
N TYR A 408 -8.95 19.21 30.12
CA TYR A 408 -8.74 17.80 29.78
C TYR A 408 -9.81 16.88 30.38
N VAL A 409 -10.18 17.08 31.65
CA VAL A 409 -11.25 16.29 32.30
C VAL A 409 -12.61 16.48 31.62
N ASN A 410 -12.96 17.73 31.27
CA ASN A 410 -14.22 18.01 30.60
C ASN A 410 -14.30 17.38 29.21
N LEU A 411 -13.20 17.37 28.45
CA LEU A 411 -13.14 16.68 27.17
C LEU A 411 -13.26 15.17 27.34
N ALA A 412 -12.55 14.59 28.31
CA ALA A 412 -12.60 13.16 28.59
C ALA A 412 -14.03 12.68 28.87
N LYS A 413 -14.76 13.40 29.74
CA LYS A 413 -16.17 13.12 30.04
C LYS A 413 -17.07 13.26 28.81
N GLN A 414 -16.85 14.27 27.97
CA GLN A 414 -17.62 14.43 26.72
C GLN A 414 -17.41 13.25 25.77
N LEU A 415 -16.16 12.82 25.58
CA LEU A 415 -15.81 11.71 24.69
C LEU A 415 -16.33 10.36 25.24
N GLU A 416 -16.25 10.12 26.54
CA GLU A 416 -16.86 8.96 27.19
C GLU A 416 -18.38 8.94 27.00
N ASN A 417 -19.06 10.07 27.22
CA ASN A 417 -20.50 10.20 27.01
C ASN A 417 -20.91 9.99 25.54
N MET A 418 -19.99 10.19 24.59
CA MET A 418 -20.19 9.89 23.17
C MET A 418 -19.95 8.42 22.82
N GLY A 419 -19.64 7.56 23.80
CA GLY A 419 -19.47 6.13 23.59
C GLY A 419 -18.05 5.68 23.26
N ALA A 420 -17.03 6.51 23.54
CA ALA A 420 -15.65 6.06 23.44
C ALA A 420 -15.40 4.82 24.32
N HIS A 421 -14.70 3.82 23.77
CA HIS A 421 -14.34 2.62 24.52
C HIS A 421 -13.02 2.78 25.27
N ILE A 422 -12.14 3.64 24.77
CA ILE A 422 -10.81 3.97 25.32
C ILE A 422 -10.61 5.47 25.11
N LEU A 423 -9.99 6.14 26.08
CA LEU A 423 -9.52 7.52 25.95
C LEU A 423 -8.03 7.54 25.61
N ALA A 424 -7.65 8.13 24.48
CA ALA A 424 -6.25 8.42 24.19
C ALA A 424 -5.85 9.80 24.71
N ILE A 425 -4.71 9.88 25.39
CA ILE A 425 -3.98 11.14 25.56
C ILE A 425 -2.92 11.15 24.45
N LYS A 426 -3.12 11.99 23.45
CA LYS A 426 -2.23 12.10 22.30
C LYS A 426 -1.27 13.27 22.47
N ASP A 427 -0.12 13.04 23.08
CA ASP A 427 0.99 13.99 23.17
C ASP A 427 1.87 13.94 21.92
N MET A 428 1.38 14.55 20.83
CA MET A 428 2.02 14.52 19.50
C MET A 428 3.40 15.19 19.42
N ALA A 429 3.78 15.98 20.43
CA ALA A 429 5.03 16.74 20.43
C ALA A 429 6.03 16.26 21.50
N GLY A 430 5.58 15.53 22.52
CA GLY A 430 6.45 15.14 23.65
C GLY A 430 6.49 16.23 24.73
N LEU A 431 5.35 16.88 25.00
CA LEU A 431 5.21 17.99 25.94
C LEU A 431 4.81 17.54 27.34
N CYS A 432 4.17 16.38 27.48
CA CYS A 432 3.66 15.91 28.76
C CYS A 432 4.83 15.42 29.63
N LYS A 433 5.28 16.30 30.52
CA LYS A 433 6.37 16.06 31.48
C LYS A 433 6.00 14.97 32.48
N PRO A 434 6.96 14.34 33.17
CA PRO A 434 6.67 13.26 34.12
C PRO A 434 5.67 13.63 35.21
N ASP A 435 5.80 14.80 35.83
CA ASP A 435 4.87 15.24 36.88
C ASP A 435 3.48 15.60 36.31
N SER A 436 3.44 16.16 35.10
CA SER A 436 2.19 16.41 34.37
C SER A 436 1.49 15.09 34.01
N ALA A 437 2.24 14.06 33.63
CA ALA A 437 1.69 12.73 33.33
C ALA A 437 1.08 12.09 34.59
N THR A 438 1.77 12.17 35.74
CA THR A 438 1.23 11.74 37.05
C THR A 438 -0.10 12.44 37.33
N LEU A 439 -0.11 13.78 37.29
CA LEU A 439 -1.30 14.58 37.60
C LEU A 439 -2.47 14.26 36.66
N LEU A 440 -2.21 14.24 35.35
CA LEU A 440 -3.23 14.05 34.33
C LEU A 440 -3.85 12.65 34.42
N VAL A 441 -3.03 11.60 34.47
CA VAL A 441 -3.52 10.22 34.46
C VAL A 441 -4.28 9.93 35.75
N LYS A 442 -3.73 10.31 36.91
CA LYS A 442 -4.39 10.16 38.21
C LYS A 442 -5.78 10.79 38.22
N THR A 443 -5.88 12.04 37.77
CA THR A 443 -7.16 12.75 37.75
C THR A 443 -8.12 12.13 36.74
N LEU A 444 -7.68 11.77 35.54
CA LEU A 444 -8.56 11.13 34.55
C LEU A 444 -9.08 9.77 35.05
N LYS A 445 -8.24 8.93 35.67
CA LYS A 445 -8.68 7.65 36.26
C LYS A 445 -9.73 7.82 37.37
N GLN A 446 -9.80 8.98 38.00
CA GLN A 446 -10.83 9.30 39.01
C GLN A 446 -12.13 9.83 38.39
N GLU A 447 -12.07 10.37 37.18
CA GLU A 447 -13.14 11.15 36.57
C GLU A 447 -13.89 10.43 35.44
N ILE A 448 -13.29 9.39 34.85
CA ILE A 448 -13.88 8.56 33.77
C ILE A 448 -13.73 7.06 34.07
N GLY A 449 -14.60 6.23 33.48
CA GLY A 449 -14.68 4.79 33.71
C GLY A 449 -14.06 3.91 32.60
N ILE A 450 -13.54 4.52 31.53
CA ILE A 450 -12.89 3.82 30.40
C ILE A 450 -11.35 3.82 30.52
N PRO A 451 -10.64 2.84 29.91
CA PRO A 451 -9.18 2.80 29.90
C PRO A 451 -8.53 4.05 29.31
N ILE A 452 -7.34 4.37 29.79
CA ILE A 452 -6.50 5.46 29.29
C ILE A 452 -5.32 4.88 28.51
N HIS A 453 -5.15 5.39 27.28
CA HIS A 453 -4.05 5.07 26.39
C HIS A 453 -3.14 6.28 26.21
N PHE A 454 -1.90 6.21 26.70
CA PHE A 454 -0.96 7.32 26.63
C PHE A 454 -0.04 7.17 25.41
N HIS A 455 -0.16 8.11 24.48
CA HIS A 455 0.68 8.24 23.30
C HIS A 455 1.57 9.48 23.44
N THR A 456 2.88 9.32 23.28
CA THR A 456 3.83 10.44 23.33
C THR A 456 5.00 10.25 22.36
N HIS A 457 5.72 11.32 22.07
CA HIS A 457 6.96 11.31 21.29
C HIS A 457 8.15 11.63 22.19
N ASP A 458 9.29 10.98 21.99
CA ASP A 458 10.50 11.12 22.79
C ASP A 458 11.37 12.31 22.37
N THR A 459 10.75 13.36 21.80
CA THR A 459 11.45 14.52 21.22
C THR A 459 12.30 15.23 22.29
N ALA A 460 11.78 15.33 23.52
CA ALA A 460 12.51 15.87 24.67
C ALA A 460 13.49 14.87 25.32
N GLY A 461 13.47 13.60 24.91
CA GLY A 461 14.34 12.55 25.44
C GLY A 461 14.04 12.11 26.87
N ILE A 462 12.86 12.44 27.42
CA ILE A 462 12.48 12.12 28.81
C ILE A 462 11.14 11.39 28.90
N GLN A 463 10.55 10.95 27.80
CA GLN A 463 9.14 10.54 27.78
C GLN A 463 8.93 9.12 28.29
N ALA A 464 9.99 8.31 28.31
CA ALA A 464 9.98 7.07 29.11
C ALA A 464 9.67 7.35 30.58
N ALA A 465 10.17 8.45 31.16
CA ALA A 465 9.85 8.83 32.54
C ALA A 465 8.38 9.24 32.70
N SER A 466 7.79 9.92 31.71
CA SER A 466 6.35 10.21 31.68
C SER A 466 5.50 8.95 31.65
N ILE A 467 5.91 7.93 30.88
CA ILE A 467 5.25 6.62 30.86
C ILE A 467 5.35 5.94 32.24
N PHE A 468 6.53 5.93 32.88
CA PHE A 468 6.69 5.31 34.20
C PHE A 468 5.84 5.99 35.28
N ASN A 469 5.82 7.32 35.28
CA ASN A 469 4.99 8.11 36.19
C ASN A 469 3.50 7.85 35.96
N ALA A 470 3.05 7.85 34.72
CA ALA A 470 1.67 7.48 34.37
C ALA A 470 1.33 6.04 34.78
N ALA A 471 2.26 5.09 34.59
CA ALA A 471 2.08 3.69 34.98
C ALA A 471 1.90 3.54 36.49
N ALA A 472 2.62 4.32 37.31
CA ALA A 472 2.45 4.35 38.76
C ALA A 472 1.03 4.81 39.17
N GLU A 473 0.38 5.62 38.35
CA GLU A 473 -1.01 6.07 38.53
C GLU A 473 -2.02 5.20 37.74
N GLN A 474 -1.67 3.93 37.49
CA GLN A 474 -2.54 2.91 36.86
C GLN A 474 -2.93 3.23 35.41
N LEU A 475 -2.02 3.83 34.62
CA LEU A 475 -2.17 3.90 33.17
C LEU A 475 -2.36 2.51 32.56
N ASP A 476 -3.35 2.35 31.69
CA ASP A 476 -3.74 1.05 31.14
C ASP A 476 -2.88 0.64 29.93
N ILE A 477 -2.65 1.56 28.98
CA ILE A 477 -1.92 1.30 27.74
C ILE A 477 -0.94 2.44 27.43
N ALA A 478 0.26 2.10 26.94
CA ALA A 478 1.23 3.07 26.42
C ALA A 478 1.67 2.73 24.98
N ASP A 479 1.95 3.76 24.17
CA ASP A 479 2.62 3.59 22.89
C ASP A 479 4.14 3.59 23.07
N ALA A 480 4.82 2.66 22.40
CA ALA A 480 6.27 2.63 22.28
C ALA A 480 6.67 2.07 20.90
N ALA A 481 7.93 2.27 20.49
CA ALA A 481 8.46 1.71 19.24
C ALA A 481 9.60 0.73 19.53
N MET A 482 9.80 -0.24 18.64
CA MET A 482 10.93 -1.17 18.69
C MET A 482 12.25 -0.40 18.74
N ALA A 483 13.23 -0.89 19.51
CA ALA A 483 14.45 -0.14 19.82
C ALA A 483 15.13 0.56 18.62
N PRO A 484 15.36 -0.08 17.45
CA PRO A 484 15.99 0.56 16.30
C PRO A 484 15.13 1.60 15.59
N MET A 485 13.86 1.73 15.97
CA MET A 485 12.87 2.63 15.39
C MET A 485 12.30 3.60 16.43
N SER A 486 12.97 3.75 17.58
CA SER A 486 12.53 4.57 18.71
C SER A 486 13.45 5.77 18.97
N GLY A 487 13.02 6.66 19.86
CA GLY A 487 13.77 7.84 20.30
C GLY A 487 13.71 9.02 19.32
N GLY A 488 14.24 10.17 19.75
CA GLY A 488 14.16 11.41 18.98
C GLY A 488 12.70 11.78 18.69
N THR A 489 12.36 12.08 17.44
CA THR A 489 10.97 12.40 17.09
C THR A 489 10.03 11.19 17.06
N SER A 490 10.50 9.97 17.33
CA SER A 490 9.67 8.77 17.43
C SER A 490 9.12 8.56 18.85
N GLN A 491 8.47 7.42 19.10
CA GLN A 491 8.05 7.00 20.43
C GLN A 491 9.24 6.57 21.31
N PRO A 492 9.06 6.54 22.64
CA PRO A 492 10.02 5.93 23.56
C PRO A 492 10.32 4.46 23.24
N ASN A 493 11.48 4.00 23.68
CA ASN A 493 12.01 2.67 23.35
C ASN A 493 11.29 1.54 24.10
N LEU A 494 10.52 0.72 23.37
CA LEU A 494 9.72 -0.39 23.87
C LEU A 494 10.57 -1.41 24.64
N ASN A 495 11.66 -1.90 24.04
CA ASN A 495 12.53 -2.93 24.63
C ASN A 495 13.03 -2.51 26.02
N THR A 496 13.50 -1.26 26.13
CA THR A 496 14.06 -0.75 27.39
C THR A 496 13.01 -0.43 28.44
N ILE A 497 11.83 0.05 28.05
CA ILE A 497 10.72 0.30 28.98
C ILE A 497 10.21 -1.02 29.56
N VAL A 498 10.02 -2.04 28.71
CA VAL A 498 9.64 -3.39 29.16
C VAL A 498 10.71 -3.96 30.10
N GLY A 499 11.99 -3.81 29.77
CA GLY A 499 13.09 -4.22 30.64
C GLY A 499 13.11 -3.49 31.99
N ALA A 500 12.84 -2.19 32.00
CA ALA A 500 12.80 -1.38 33.22
C ALA A 500 11.64 -1.76 34.15
N LEU A 501 10.51 -2.18 33.58
CA LEU A 501 9.31 -2.59 34.34
C LEU A 501 9.34 -4.07 34.77
N GLN A 502 10.39 -4.84 34.47
CA GLN A 502 10.43 -6.29 34.70
C GLN A 502 10.14 -6.71 36.16
N PHE A 503 10.49 -5.85 37.13
CA PHE A 503 10.31 -6.09 38.56
C PHE A 503 9.38 -5.08 39.23
N SER A 504 8.53 -4.39 38.44
CA SER A 504 7.52 -3.47 38.97
C SER A 504 6.15 -4.15 39.07
N ASP A 505 5.24 -3.57 39.86
CA ASP A 505 3.85 -4.04 39.98
C ASP A 505 3.05 -3.89 38.67
N ARG A 506 3.57 -3.13 37.70
CA ARG A 506 2.98 -2.89 36.38
C ARG A 506 3.71 -3.66 35.28
N LYS A 507 4.47 -4.70 35.63
CA LYS A 507 5.25 -5.53 34.70
C LYS A 507 4.42 -5.93 33.46
N PRO A 508 4.84 -5.56 32.24
CA PRO A 508 4.18 -5.98 31.00
C PRO A 508 4.30 -7.48 30.78
N ASP A 509 3.28 -8.09 30.18
CA ASP A 509 3.30 -9.50 29.78
C ASP A 509 3.93 -9.66 28.37
N LEU A 510 5.17 -9.18 28.21
CA LEU A 510 5.92 -9.24 26.96
C LEU A 510 7.26 -9.96 27.15
N ASN A 511 7.61 -10.79 26.18
CA ASN A 511 8.88 -11.52 26.19
C ASN A 511 10.01 -10.63 25.66
N ARG A 512 10.95 -10.27 26.54
CA ARG A 512 12.10 -9.41 26.18
C ARG A 512 13.00 -9.99 25.10
N ASP A 513 13.32 -11.28 25.17
CA ASP A 513 14.20 -11.92 24.19
C ASP A 513 13.55 -11.90 22.80
N ALA A 514 12.24 -12.13 22.73
CA ALA A 514 11.46 -11.97 21.50
C ALA A 514 11.49 -10.52 20.96
N LEU A 515 11.38 -9.51 21.82
CA LEU A 515 11.48 -8.11 21.42
C LEU A 515 12.88 -7.77 20.89
N ASP A 516 13.94 -8.32 21.48
CA ASP A 516 15.33 -8.09 21.05
C ASP A 516 15.64 -8.79 19.71
N ASP A 517 15.06 -9.97 19.49
CA ASP A 517 15.10 -10.69 18.22
C ASP A 517 14.37 -9.92 17.09
N ILE A 518 13.18 -9.39 17.38
CA ILE A 518 12.44 -8.52 16.44
C ILE A 518 13.19 -7.21 16.18
N ALA A 519 13.79 -6.61 17.20
CA ALA A 519 14.64 -5.43 17.04
C ALA A 519 15.84 -5.70 16.12
N THR A 520 16.38 -6.91 16.11
CA THR A 520 17.48 -7.28 15.18
C THR A 520 17.03 -7.20 13.72
N TYR A 521 15.81 -7.62 13.41
CA TYR A 521 15.20 -7.44 12.08
C TYR A 521 15.07 -5.96 11.71
N TRP A 522 14.46 -5.14 12.58
CA TRP A 522 14.25 -3.73 12.30
C TRP A 522 15.54 -2.93 12.14
N ARG A 523 16.60 -3.31 12.87
CA ARG A 523 17.93 -2.72 12.68
C ARG A 523 18.45 -2.96 11.26
N ALA A 524 18.29 -4.17 10.74
CA ALA A 524 18.70 -4.50 9.36
C ALA A 524 17.80 -3.82 8.31
N VAL A 525 16.48 -3.77 8.54
CA VAL A 525 15.55 -3.09 7.62
C VAL A 525 15.83 -1.58 7.54
N ARG A 526 16.13 -0.92 8.66
CA ARG A 526 16.48 0.50 8.70
C ARG A 526 17.64 0.84 7.75
N GLU A 527 18.58 -0.08 7.54
CA GLU A 527 19.71 0.09 6.61
C GLU A 527 19.27 0.23 5.14
N TYR A 528 18.12 -0.31 4.74
CA TYR A 528 17.54 -0.10 3.41
C TYR A 528 17.04 1.32 3.19
N TYR A 529 16.64 1.98 4.28
CA TYR A 529 15.97 3.28 4.28
C TYR A 529 16.89 4.46 4.63
N ALA A 530 18.22 4.25 4.59
CA ALA A 530 19.22 5.30 4.75
C ALA A 530 18.96 6.60 3.93
N PRO A 531 18.41 6.56 2.68
CA PRO A 531 18.03 7.79 1.96
C PRO A 531 17.02 8.70 2.67
N PHE A 532 16.22 8.15 3.58
CA PHE A 532 15.09 8.83 4.22
C PHE A 532 15.33 9.13 5.69
N GLU A 533 16.50 8.75 6.21
CA GLU A 533 16.90 9.00 7.59
C GLU A 533 16.86 10.50 7.89
N SER A 534 16.03 10.90 8.85
CA SER A 534 15.98 12.28 9.34
C SER A 534 17.30 12.68 10.00
N ALA A 535 17.70 13.95 9.89
CA ALA A 535 18.82 14.46 10.67
C ALA A 535 18.53 14.29 12.17
N VAL A 536 19.45 13.64 12.90
CA VAL A 536 19.32 13.47 14.36
C VAL A 536 19.66 14.81 15.01
N LEU A 537 18.61 15.56 15.37
CA LEU A 537 18.75 16.78 16.15
C LEU A 537 18.72 16.39 17.65
N PRO A 538 19.61 16.98 18.47
CA PRO A 538 19.61 16.69 19.90
C PRO A 538 18.31 17.15 20.55
N SER A 539 17.85 16.43 21.57
CA SER A 539 16.73 16.87 22.38
C SER A 539 17.05 18.17 23.10
N THR A 540 16.17 19.16 22.97
CA THR A 540 16.34 20.50 23.50
C THR A 540 15.08 20.98 24.21
N SER A 541 15.23 21.86 25.21
CA SER A 541 14.10 22.34 26.02
C SER A 541 13.24 23.40 25.33
N ASP A 542 13.71 23.96 24.22
CA ASP A 542 12.95 24.88 23.36
C ASP A 542 11.68 24.22 22.77
N LEU A 543 11.62 22.89 22.74
CA LEU A 543 10.40 22.13 22.47
C LEU A 543 9.21 22.61 23.30
N TYR A 544 9.41 22.88 24.59
CA TYR A 544 8.34 23.34 25.48
C TYR A 544 7.87 24.77 25.19
N ARG A 545 8.60 25.50 24.32
CA ARG A 545 8.22 26.83 23.83
C ARG A 545 7.56 26.74 22.46
N HIS A 546 8.21 26.11 21.49
CA HIS A 546 7.69 26.05 20.11
C HIS A 546 6.61 24.97 19.92
N GLU A 547 6.59 23.94 20.76
CA GLU A 547 5.53 22.91 20.80
C GLU A 547 5.26 22.27 19.41
N MET A 548 6.31 22.06 18.61
CA MET A 548 6.19 21.45 17.29
C MET A 548 6.10 19.91 17.44
N PRO A 549 5.10 19.26 16.81
CA PRO A 549 5.09 17.81 16.69
C PRO A 549 6.34 17.28 15.98
N GLY A 550 6.75 16.06 16.30
CA GLY A 550 7.99 15.46 15.75
C GLY A 550 8.07 15.53 14.22
N GLY A 551 7.03 15.07 13.51
CA GLY A 551 6.98 15.14 12.05
C GLY A 551 6.87 16.56 11.47
N GLN A 552 6.34 17.53 12.22
CA GLN A 552 6.34 18.92 11.79
C GLN A 552 7.74 19.52 11.91
N TYR A 553 8.47 19.20 12.99
CA TYR A 553 9.82 19.72 13.24
C TYR A 553 10.78 19.33 12.10
N THR A 554 10.82 18.04 11.73
CA THR A 554 11.68 17.57 10.63
C THR A 554 11.27 18.12 9.26
N ASN A 555 9.97 18.16 8.97
CA ASN A 555 9.47 18.66 7.70
C ASN A 555 9.70 20.18 7.55
N LEU A 556 9.45 20.95 8.61
CA LEU A 556 9.65 22.40 8.62
C LEU A 556 11.14 22.75 8.51
N PHE A 557 12.03 21.96 9.13
CA PHE A 557 13.46 22.12 8.96
C PHE A 557 13.90 21.91 7.51
N ALA A 558 13.40 20.85 6.86
CA ALA A 558 13.67 20.61 5.44
C ALA A 558 13.14 21.73 4.53
N GLN A 559 11.95 22.29 4.85
CA GLN A 559 11.40 23.45 4.14
C GLN A 559 12.25 24.71 4.36
N ALA A 560 12.67 24.97 5.59
CA ALA A 560 13.57 26.08 5.91
C ALA A 560 14.90 25.95 5.14
N GLN A 561 15.47 24.75 5.07
CA GLN A 561 16.68 24.48 4.29
C GLN A 561 16.47 24.75 2.79
N ALA A 562 15.36 24.29 2.22
CA ALA A 562 15.02 24.54 0.81
C ALA A 562 14.84 26.04 0.49
N LEU A 563 14.44 26.84 1.48
CA LEU A 563 14.30 28.30 1.39
C LEU A 563 15.59 29.07 1.75
N GLY A 564 16.68 28.38 2.10
CA GLY A 564 17.93 29.02 2.53
C GLY A 564 17.87 29.63 3.94
N LEU A 565 16.93 29.20 4.77
CA LEU A 565 16.71 29.67 6.15
C LEU A 565 17.27 28.72 7.21
N SER A 566 18.08 27.73 6.83
CA SER A 566 18.65 26.74 7.77
C SER A 566 19.46 27.38 8.89
N ASP A 567 20.25 28.41 8.57
CA ASP A 567 21.08 29.13 9.56
C ASP A 567 20.24 29.96 10.53
N ARG A 568 18.96 30.22 10.20
CA ARG A 568 17.97 30.93 11.01
C ARG A 568 16.96 29.98 11.66
N TRP A 569 17.30 28.69 11.83
CA TRP A 569 16.37 27.71 12.38
C TRP A 569 15.85 28.09 13.79
N SER A 570 16.70 28.68 14.62
CA SER A 570 16.28 29.18 15.94
C SER A 570 15.22 30.28 15.80
N ASP A 571 15.36 31.18 14.82
CA ASP A 571 14.35 32.22 14.54
C ASP A 571 13.04 31.58 14.09
N VAL A 572 13.10 30.54 13.24
CA VAL A 572 11.90 29.81 12.80
C VAL A 572 11.18 29.16 13.98
N CYS A 573 11.92 28.56 14.92
CA CYS A 573 11.33 27.97 16.14
C CYS A 573 10.67 29.03 17.03
N ASP A 574 11.35 30.16 17.23
CA ASP A 574 10.85 31.27 18.04
C ASP A 574 9.62 31.92 17.42
N ILE A 575 9.65 32.17 16.10
CA ILE A 575 8.50 32.71 15.37
C ILE A 575 7.35 31.71 15.33
N TYR A 576 7.60 30.40 15.27
CA TYR A 576 6.53 29.41 15.36
C TYR A 576 5.78 29.48 16.70
N ALA A 577 6.50 29.69 17.81
CA ALA A 577 5.88 29.95 19.11
C ALA A 577 5.08 31.26 19.10
N THR A 578 5.64 32.33 18.54
CA THR A 578 4.96 33.64 18.39
C THR A 578 3.69 33.53 17.54
N VAL A 579 3.71 32.77 16.45
CA VAL A 579 2.52 32.53 15.62
C VAL A 579 1.46 31.77 16.39
N ASN A 580 1.84 30.79 17.22
CA ASN A 580 0.87 30.08 18.06
C ASN A 580 0.14 31.06 19.01
N GLU A 581 0.87 31.95 19.66
CA GLU A 581 0.28 32.99 20.51
C GLU A 581 -0.61 33.95 19.71
N LEU A 582 -0.16 34.36 18.52
CA LEU A 582 -0.91 35.22 17.61
C LEU A 582 -2.25 34.59 17.21
N PHE A 583 -2.28 33.27 16.99
CA PHE A 583 -3.49 32.52 16.68
C PHE A 583 -4.33 32.16 17.92
N GLY A 584 -3.93 32.65 19.10
CA GLY A 584 -4.69 32.53 20.34
C GLY A 584 -4.35 31.30 21.17
N ASP A 585 -3.15 30.73 21.00
CA ASP A 585 -2.67 29.48 21.61
C ASP A 585 -3.55 28.28 21.23
N ILE A 586 -3.13 27.51 20.22
CA ILE A 586 -3.91 26.41 19.64
C ILE A 586 -3.24 25.05 19.84
N VAL A 587 -4.03 24.00 19.70
CA VAL A 587 -3.52 22.63 19.52
C VAL A 587 -2.84 22.56 18.16
N LYS A 588 -1.59 22.08 18.15
CA LYS A 588 -0.73 22.03 16.95
C LYS A 588 -0.47 20.58 16.58
N VAL A 589 -1.29 20.04 15.70
CA VAL A 589 -1.12 18.70 15.10
C VAL A 589 -1.60 18.78 13.66
N THR A 590 -1.21 17.86 12.78
CA THR A 590 -1.58 17.98 11.37
C THR A 590 -3.11 18.14 11.21
N PRO A 591 -3.59 19.14 10.47
CA PRO A 591 -2.88 20.13 9.64
C PRO A 591 -2.63 21.48 10.32
N THR A 592 -3.09 21.73 11.55
CA THR A 592 -2.94 23.03 12.23
C THR A 592 -1.45 23.38 12.45
N SER A 593 -0.63 22.38 12.79
CA SER A 593 0.83 22.54 12.90
C SER A 593 1.49 23.01 11.59
N LYS A 594 0.97 22.56 10.45
CA LYS A 594 1.45 22.99 9.13
C LYS A 594 1.12 24.46 8.89
N ALA A 595 -0.11 24.89 9.20
CA ALA A 595 -0.52 26.29 9.04
C ALA A 595 0.33 27.24 9.91
N VAL A 596 0.64 26.85 11.14
CA VAL A 596 1.57 27.60 12.01
C VAL A 596 2.98 27.63 11.41
N GLY A 597 3.45 26.51 10.85
CA GLY A 597 4.75 26.42 10.17
C GLY A 597 4.87 27.28 8.91
N ASP A 598 3.86 27.23 8.05
CA ASP A 598 3.79 28.04 6.82
C ASP A 598 3.82 29.53 7.16
N MET A 599 3.10 29.95 8.20
CA MET A 599 3.12 31.33 8.69
C MET A 599 4.49 31.70 9.28
N ALA A 600 5.12 30.80 10.03
CA ALA A 600 6.42 31.06 10.63
C ALA A 600 7.52 31.26 9.57
N LEU A 601 7.55 30.40 8.54
CA LEU A 601 8.45 30.57 7.40
C LEU A 601 8.16 31.86 6.64
N PHE A 602 6.88 32.19 6.42
CA PHE A 602 6.49 33.44 5.77
C PHE A 602 7.00 34.66 6.54
N MET A 603 6.86 34.67 7.86
CA MET A 603 7.33 35.78 8.70
C MET A 603 8.86 35.89 8.69
N VAL A 604 9.59 34.78 8.88
CA VAL A 604 11.06 34.79 8.87
C VAL A 604 11.62 35.19 7.50
N ALA A 605 11.05 34.68 6.41
CA ALA A 605 11.51 34.98 5.05
C ALA A 605 11.33 36.45 4.67
N ASN A 606 10.41 37.17 5.32
CA ASN A 606 10.10 38.57 5.05
C ASN A 606 10.49 39.51 6.20
N ASP A 607 11.24 39.01 7.19
CA ASP A 607 11.66 39.75 8.39
C ASP A 607 10.49 40.47 9.11
N LEU A 608 9.34 39.79 9.21
CA LEU A 608 8.12 40.33 9.82
C LEU A 608 8.02 39.96 11.31
N THR A 609 7.63 40.93 12.14
CA THR A 609 7.29 40.70 13.55
C THR A 609 5.79 40.47 13.74
N ALA A 610 5.38 40.08 14.96
CA ALA A 610 3.95 39.96 15.29
C ALA A 610 3.22 41.32 15.17
N GLU A 611 3.89 42.42 15.51
CA GLU A 611 3.37 43.77 15.35
C GLU A 611 3.13 44.11 13.88
N ASP A 612 4.04 43.72 12.98
CA ASP A 612 3.86 43.93 11.53
C ASP A 612 2.65 43.17 10.99
N ILE A 613 2.36 41.98 11.50
CA ILE A 613 1.15 41.23 11.14
C ILE A 613 -0.12 41.93 11.66
N MET A 614 -0.03 42.59 12.80
CA MET A 614 -1.14 43.28 13.45
C MET A 614 -1.40 44.70 12.92
N ASP A 615 -0.55 45.19 12.02
CA ASP A 615 -0.64 46.48 11.35
C ASP A 615 -1.48 46.40 10.07
N THR A 616 -2.70 46.93 10.14
CA THR A 616 -3.66 46.94 9.02
C THR A 616 -3.26 47.88 7.87
N SER A 617 -2.21 48.70 8.03
CA SER A 617 -1.70 49.54 6.93
C SER A 617 -0.85 48.74 5.94
N ARG A 618 -0.36 47.55 6.33
CA ARG A 618 0.40 46.66 5.46
C ARG A 618 -0.51 45.67 4.77
N GLU A 619 -0.38 45.57 3.44
CA GLU A 619 -1.09 44.55 2.68
C GLU A 619 -0.22 43.29 2.53
N LEU A 620 -0.61 42.22 3.24
CA LEU A 620 0.10 40.94 3.23
C LEU A 620 -0.73 39.84 2.56
N ALA A 621 -0.06 38.99 1.78
CA ALA A 621 -0.66 37.80 1.17
C ALA A 621 -0.38 36.58 2.04
N PHE A 622 -1.32 36.23 2.92
CA PHE A 622 -1.16 35.11 3.84
C PHE A 622 -1.14 33.74 3.11
N PRO A 623 -0.38 32.75 3.63
CA PRO A 623 -0.42 31.38 3.13
C PRO A 623 -1.85 30.81 3.13
N ALA A 624 -2.19 30.01 2.13
CA ALA A 624 -3.53 29.41 2.01
C ALA A 624 -3.94 28.57 3.24
N SER A 625 -2.98 27.86 3.84
CA SER A 625 -3.20 27.07 5.06
C SER A 625 -3.60 27.94 6.26
N VAL A 626 -3.08 29.17 6.36
CA VAL A 626 -3.45 30.13 7.40
C VAL A 626 -4.88 30.63 7.18
N ILE A 627 -5.22 30.93 5.92
CA ILE A 627 -6.59 31.34 5.55
C ILE A 627 -7.59 30.22 5.87
N ASP A 628 -7.26 28.97 5.55
CA ASP A 628 -8.10 27.81 5.86
C ASP A 628 -8.25 27.58 7.37
N LEU A 629 -7.17 27.73 8.14
CA LEU A 629 -7.20 27.59 9.61
C LEU A 629 -8.09 28.68 10.23
N ILE A 630 -7.75 29.95 10.01
CA ILE A 630 -8.45 31.10 10.60
C ILE A 630 -9.88 31.24 10.05
N GLY A 631 -10.11 30.77 8.82
CA GLY A 631 -11.42 30.68 8.19
C GLY A 631 -12.34 29.61 8.78
N GLY A 632 -11.85 28.77 9.70
CA GLY A 632 -12.64 27.71 10.34
C GLY A 632 -12.75 26.42 9.52
N MET A 633 -12.06 26.31 8.38
CA MET A 633 -12.06 25.09 7.57
C MET A 633 -11.34 23.94 8.25
N MET A 634 -10.48 24.20 9.24
CA MET A 634 -9.81 23.17 10.04
C MET A 634 -10.51 22.86 11.37
N GLY A 635 -11.66 23.48 11.62
CA GLY A 635 -12.40 23.40 12.89
C GLY A 635 -12.27 24.66 13.74
N GLN A 636 -12.77 24.59 14.98
CA GLN A 636 -12.77 25.71 15.93
C GLN A 636 -11.88 25.40 17.14
N PRO A 637 -10.95 26.30 17.53
CA PRO A 637 -10.18 26.13 18.75
C PRO A 637 -11.04 26.48 19.98
N PRO A 638 -10.69 25.96 21.17
CA PRO A 638 -11.31 26.40 22.42
C PRO A 638 -11.22 27.93 22.58
N GLY A 639 -12.35 28.59 22.79
CA GLY A 639 -12.43 30.06 22.91
C GLY A 639 -12.43 30.83 21.58
N GLY A 640 -12.34 30.15 20.43
CA GLY A 640 -12.30 30.79 19.10
C GLY A 640 -10.93 31.41 18.76
N PHE A 641 -10.79 31.88 17.53
CA PHE A 641 -9.61 32.64 17.09
C PHE A 641 -9.70 34.10 17.54
N PRO A 642 -8.57 34.79 17.81
CA PRO A 642 -8.58 36.21 18.12
C PRO A 642 -9.23 37.04 17.00
N GLU A 643 -10.26 37.81 17.33
CA GLU A 643 -11.12 38.50 16.35
C GLU A 643 -10.33 39.46 15.45
N LYS A 644 -9.35 40.18 16.00
CA LYS A 644 -8.49 41.07 15.21
C LYS A 644 -7.68 40.31 14.15
N ILE A 645 -7.14 39.13 14.49
CA ILE A 645 -6.42 38.29 13.52
C ILE A 645 -7.37 37.73 12.46
N ARG A 646 -8.56 37.31 12.87
CA ARG A 646 -9.60 36.85 11.95
C ARG A 646 -9.94 37.91 10.90
N GLN A 647 -10.12 39.16 11.31
CA GLN A 647 -10.40 40.28 10.41
C GLN A 647 -9.23 40.59 9.46
N ILE A 648 -8.00 40.56 9.97
CA ILE A 648 -6.80 40.81 9.15
C ILE A 648 -6.63 39.73 8.06
N VAL A 649 -6.77 38.45 8.44
CA VAL A 649 -6.53 37.32 7.53
C VAL A 649 -7.67 37.13 6.54
N LEU A 650 -8.92 37.23 6.98
CA LEU A 650 -10.09 36.97 6.14
C LEU A 650 -10.58 38.21 5.36
N LYS A 651 -10.20 39.42 5.79
CA LYS A 651 -10.76 40.68 5.27
C LYS A 651 -12.30 40.62 5.35
N ASP A 652 -12.99 40.79 4.21
CA ASP A 652 -14.46 40.73 4.13
C ASP A 652 -15.03 39.31 3.95
N LYS A 653 -14.19 38.26 3.90
CA LYS A 653 -14.67 36.89 3.69
C LYS A 653 -15.32 36.33 4.97
N PRO A 654 -16.52 35.74 4.88
CA PRO A 654 -17.13 35.09 6.04
C PRO A 654 -16.33 33.85 6.43
N GLY A 655 -16.00 33.72 7.72
CA GLY A 655 -15.46 32.49 8.29
C GLY A 655 -16.56 31.50 8.65
N LEU A 656 -16.25 30.21 8.64
CA LEU A 656 -17.15 29.14 9.04
C LEU A 656 -17.10 28.93 10.56
N THR A 657 -18.25 28.77 11.21
CA THR A 657 -18.36 28.45 12.66
C THR A 657 -18.86 27.02 12.91
N ASP A 658 -19.56 26.44 11.94
CA ASP A 658 -20.09 25.07 12.00
C ASP A 658 -19.09 24.06 11.43
N ARG A 659 -19.42 22.77 11.56
CA ARG A 659 -18.55 21.69 11.10
C ARG A 659 -18.35 21.74 9.58
N PRO A 660 -17.10 21.84 9.06
CA PRO A 660 -16.85 21.92 7.63
C PRO A 660 -17.53 20.82 6.80
N GLY A 661 -17.43 19.56 7.25
CA GLY A 661 -18.03 18.41 6.58
C GLY A 661 -19.57 18.46 6.49
N ALA A 662 -20.25 19.10 7.45
CA ALA A 662 -21.71 19.19 7.46
C ALA A 662 -22.25 20.09 6.34
N SER A 663 -21.42 21.04 5.88
CA SER A 663 -21.78 21.97 4.81
C SER A 663 -21.56 21.39 3.40
N LEU A 664 -20.84 20.26 3.30
CA LEU A 664 -20.50 19.65 2.03
C LEU A 664 -21.64 18.75 1.52
N PRO A 665 -22.01 18.84 0.24
CA PRO A 665 -22.98 17.91 -0.34
C PRO A 665 -22.40 16.48 -0.32
N PRO A 666 -23.24 15.43 -0.16
CA PRO A 666 -22.78 14.05 -0.22
C PRO A 666 -21.98 13.76 -1.48
N ALA A 667 -20.88 13.03 -1.33
CA ALA A 667 -20.07 12.64 -2.48
C ALA A 667 -20.86 11.70 -3.40
N ASN A 668 -20.78 11.92 -4.72
CA ASN A 668 -21.42 11.07 -5.71
C ASN A 668 -20.59 9.80 -5.95
N MET A 669 -20.92 8.73 -5.22
CA MET A 669 -20.24 7.44 -5.28
C MET A 669 -20.34 6.78 -6.66
N GLU A 670 -21.48 6.90 -7.36
CA GLU A 670 -21.67 6.32 -8.69
C GLU A 670 -20.80 7.00 -9.75
N ASN A 671 -20.65 8.33 -9.67
CA ASN A 671 -19.73 9.05 -10.55
C ASN A 671 -18.27 8.65 -10.28
N ALA A 672 -17.87 8.58 -9.00
CA ALA A 672 -16.53 8.12 -8.64
C ALA A 672 -16.28 6.68 -9.13
N LYS A 673 -17.27 5.79 -9.00
CA LYS A 673 -17.22 4.43 -9.54
C LYS A 673 -17.03 4.42 -11.05
N ALA A 674 -17.77 5.25 -11.78
CA ALA A 674 -17.64 5.37 -13.24
C ALA A 674 -16.25 5.86 -13.67
N GLU A 675 -15.68 6.84 -12.97
CA GLU A 675 -14.31 7.34 -13.25
C GLU A 675 -13.25 6.26 -12.96
N VAL A 676 -13.33 5.60 -11.81
CA VAL A 676 -12.40 4.51 -11.47
C VAL A 676 -12.52 3.34 -12.45
N LYS A 677 -13.74 2.99 -12.89
CA LYS A 677 -13.96 1.97 -13.93
C LYS A 677 -13.27 2.32 -15.24
N LYS A 678 -13.26 3.60 -15.65
CA LYS A 678 -12.51 4.05 -16.84
C LYS A 678 -11.00 3.90 -16.65
N LEU A 679 -10.49 4.22 -15.45
CA LEU A 679 -9.06 4.08 -15.13
C LEU A 679 -8.59 2.62 -15.12
N LEU A 680 -9.42 1.70 -14.62
CA LEU A 680 -9.03 0.29 -14.43
C LEU A 680 -9.40 -0.63 -15.60
N GLY A 681 -10.35 -0.23 -16.45
CA GLY A 681 -10.91 -1.09 -17.50
C GLY A 681 -11.69 -2.30 -16.97
N ARG A 682 -12.02 -2.31 -15.67
CA ARG A 682 -12.81 -3.35 -14.99
C ARG A 682 -13.73 -2.72 -13.93
N GLU A 683 -14.67 -3.51 -13.42
CA GLU A 683 -15.45 -3.09 -12.26
C GLU A 683 -14.53 -2.81 -11.07
N PRO A 684 -14.64 -1.63 -10.44
CA PRO A 684 -13.83 -1.28 -9.29
C PRO A 684 -14.43 -1.81 -8.00
N GLU A 685 -13.55 -2.12 -7.05
CA GLU A 685 -13.93 -2.40 -5.66
C GLU A 685 -14.25 -1.10 -4.91
N ASN A 686 -15.03 -1.18 -3.83
CA ASN A 686 -15.36 0.01 -3.01
C ASN A 686 -14.11 0.72 -2.48
N ARG A 687 -13.07 -0.05 -2.12
CA ARG A 687 -11.77 0.45 -1.64
C ARG A 687 -11.08 1.34 -2.67
N GLU A 688 -11.18 0.98 -3.94
CA GLU A 688 -10.62 1.74 -5.05
C GLU A 688 -11.38 3.06 -5.26
N VAL A 689 -12.72 3.01 -5.16
CA VAL A 689 -13.57 4.20 -5.22
C VAL A 689 -13.29 5.15 -4.06
N LEU A 690 -13.16 4.64 -2.83
CA LEU A 690 -12.82 5.44 -1.65
C LEU A 690 -11.42 6.05 -1.75
N SER A 691 -10.43 5.29 -2.23
CA SER A 691 -9.07 5.80 -2.45
C SER A 691 -9.06 6.93 -3.47
N TYR A 692 -9.84 6.80 -4.55
CA TYR A 692 -10.03 7.86 -5.54
C TYR A 692 -10.74 9.08 -4.95
N LEU A 693 -11.80 8.92 -4.16
CA LEU A 693 -12.51 10.05 -3.53
C LEU A 693 -11.61 10.84 -2.57
N LEU A 694 -10.78 10.13 -1.80
CA LEU A 694 -9.83 10.77 -0.88
C LEU A 694 -8.67 11.43 -1.65
N TYR A 695 -8.18 10.77 -2.70
CA TYR A 695 -6.97 11.17 -3.43
C TYR A 695 -7.08 10.98 -4.96
N PRO A 696 -7.88 11.79 -5.68
CA PRO A 696 -8.20 11.52 -7.09
C PRO A 696 -6.96 11.41 -7.99
N LYS A 697 -6.06 12.40 -7.89
CA LYS A 697 -4.82 12.43 -8.70
C LYS A 697 -3.86 11.31 -8.29
N VAL A 698 -3.63 11.12 -6.99
CA VAL A 698 -2.69 10.10 -6.50
C VAL A 698 -3.14 8.71 -6.90
N TYR A 699 -4.44 8.44 -6.77
CA TYR A 699 -5.00 7.15 -7.14
C TYR A 699 -4.92 6.92 -8.64
N ALA A 700 -5.23 7.93 -9.48
CA ALA A 700 -5.07 7.81 -10.93
C ALA A 700 -3.61 7.55 -11.35
N ASP A 701 -2.66 8.25 -10.74
CA ASP A 701 -1.22 8.04 -10.97
C ASP A 701 -0.79 6.63 -10.52
N PHE A 702 -1.28 6.15 -9.36
CA PHE A 702 -1.05 4.80 -8.85
C PHE A 702 -1.65 3.71 -9.76
N ALA A 703 -2.90 3.87 -10.19
CA ALA A 703 -3.56 2.92 -11.09
C ALA A 703 -2.81 2.80 -12.42
N LYS A 704 -2.37 3.93 -12.99
CA LYS A 704 -1.54 3.96 -14.21
C LYS A 704 -0.17 3.31 -13.99
N HIS A 705 0.45 3.54 -12.83
CA HIS A 705 1.69 2.86 -12.47
C HIS A 705 1.49 1.34 -12.41
N GLN A 706 0.45 0.87 -11.73
CA GLN A 706 0.14 -0.56 -11.61
C GLN A 706 -0.24 -1.19 -12.96
N GLU A 707 -0.92 -0.45 -13.84
CA GLU A 707 -1.17 -0.88 -15.22
C GLU A 707 0.16 -1.08 -15.97
N THR A 708 1.12 -0.17 -15.80
CA THR A 708 2.41 -0.20 -16.51
C THR A 708 3.35 -1.29 -15.96
N TYR A 709 3.49 -1.34 -14.64
CA TYR A 709 4.55 -2.10 -13.95
C TYR A 709 4.06 -3.26 -13.09
N SER A 710 2.74 -3.49 -13.04
CA SER A 710 2.12 -4.46 -12.11
C SER A 710 2.35 -4.07 -10.65
N ASP A 711 2.29 -5.05 -9.74
CA ASP A 711 2.40 -4.82 -8.31
C ASP A 711 3.86 -4.90 -7.86
N VAL A 712 4.48 -3.73 -7.74
CA VAL A 712 5.87 -3.58 -7.32
C VAL A 712 6.07 -3.72 -5.81
N SER A 713 5.00 -3.87 -5.02
CA SER A 713 5.10 -4.09 -3.57
C SER A 713 5.78 -5.42 -3.23
N THR A 714 5.75 -6.39 -4.15
CA THR A 714 6.36 -7.72 -4.05
C THR A 714 7.88 -7.71 -4.21
N LEU A 715 8.46 -6.62 -4.73
CA LEU A 715 9.91 -6.50 -4.92
C LEU A 715 10.61 -6.25 -3.57
N PRO A 716 11.80 -6.83 -3.34
CA PRO A 716 12.64 -6.45 -2.21
C PRO A 716 12.97 -4.95 -2.23
N THR A 717 13.05 -4.31 -1.07
CA THR A 717 13.25 -2.86 -0.96
C THR A 717 14.49 -2.32 -1.68
N PRO A 718 15.67 -2.98 -1.61
CA PRO A 718 16.82 -2.56 -2.41
C PRO A 718 16.55 -2.62 -3.93
N VAL A 719 15.87 -3.65 -4.41
CA VAL A 719 15.51 -3.80 -5.83
C VAL A 719 14.50 -2.74 -6.27
N PHE A 720 13.53 -2.41 -5.41
CA PHE A 720 12.56 -1.35 -5.68
C PHE A 720 13.23 0.04 -5.83
N PHE A 721 14.19 0.37 -4.96
CA PHE A 721 14.85 1.68 -4.99
C PHE A 721 15.99 1.77 -6.01
N TYR A 722 16.73 0.69 -6.27
CA TYR A 722 17.99 0.75 -7.02
C TYR A 722 18.05 -0.21 -8.20
N GLY A 723 17.03 -1.05 -8.39
CA GLY A 723 17.08 -2.12 -9.37
C GLY A 723 18.00 -3.27 -8.91
N GLN A 724 18.29 -4.18 -9.84
CA GLN A 724 19.09 -5.37 -9.60
C GLN A 724 20.55 -5.16 -9.98
N ASP A 725 21.49 -5.56 -9.12
CA ASP A 725 22.92 -5.55 -9.42
C ASP A 725 23.31 -6.73 -10.34
N ALA A 726 24.40 -6.58 -11.09
CA ALA A 726 24.88 -7.64 -11.97
C ALA A 726 25.26 -8.90 -11.17
N GLY A 727 24.58 -10.01 -11.44
CA GLY A 727 24.78 -11.29 -10.74
C GLY A 727 24.02 -11.43 -9.42
N GLU A 728 23.24 -10.42 -9.01
CA GLU A 728 22.30 -10.53 -7.90
C GLU A 728 21.14 -11.44 -8.28
N GLU A 729 20.67 -12.28 -7.36
CA GLU A 729 19.49 -13.12 -7.54
C GLU A 729 18.50 -12.84 -6.40
N PHE A 730 17.21 -12.82 -6.73
CA PHE A 730 16.12 -12.70 -5.76
C PHE A 730 14.87 -13.42 -6.28
N ALA A 731 13.97 -13.77 -5.37
CA ALA A 731 12.68 -14.36 -5.70
C ALA A 731 11.56 -13.32 -5.56
N VAL A 732 10.54 -13.43 -6.42
CA VAL A 732 9.31 -12.64 -6.33
C VAL A 732 8.14 -13.59 -6.44
N GLU A 733 7.30 -13.60 -5.42
CA GLU A 733 6.00 -14.27 -5.45
C GLU A 733 5.02 -13.37 -6.21
N ILE A 734 4.54 -13.83 -7.36
CA ILE A 734 3.62 -13.08 -8.23
C ILE A 734 2.18 -13.63 -8.19
N GLU A 735 2.00 -14.78 -7.54
CA GLU A 735 0.77 -15.52 -7.22
C GLU A 735 0.97 -16.43 -6.03
#